data_AF-A0A3N1XX44-F1
#
_entry.id   AF-A0A3N1XX44-F1
#
_cell.length_a   1.000
_cell.length_b   1.000
_cell.length_c   1.000
_cell.angle_alpha   90.00
_cell.angle_beta   90.00
_cell.angle_gamma   90.00
#
_symmetry.space_group_name_H-M   'P 1'
#
loop_
_entity.id
_entity.type
_entity.pdbx_description
1 polymer ?
#
loop_
_entity_poly.entity_id
_entity_poly.type
_entity_poly.pdbx_seq_one_letter_code
_entity_poly.pdbx_strand_id
1 'polypeptide(L)'
;MRLLAARVVAVLVTIATLLLCGALPASAVTVHTAAATAPASGTAWFGPDLDWGDDSPAGYEGRLGATPSMYGVEIDYPLDRSARRELLRATRAAATQGAVLVVSLEPGQSLRSLDVADARAVNTVLQEVHDQYDTQVLVRFAPQMNGTWVRWGQQPTQFVQAFRTLATAVHGGDSDALMVWSPSYGAGYPFGESAGRLDDLSATDVAKLDTDGDGALTAADDPYEPYWPGDASVDWVGLSMYSFGKGKSTAAAGRDVPLTRNDVPEPGEVESRFDETWGYEQQQADSFYDRFAVDGDRSMLLDTGALYDHTRRGDAELLVKQGWWRQVIASVQDRPLIRGVTFVETNRREPEAGNRVADWRDTAVPGIAGSFRTDLERSDHFAFGPVTDRVTTQQGNAATDQQYDTGGDQMAWIVWLAVGLAVVFLLSGLFGRLLPGWRYPDDGKPGRDLRLDLFRGFIILAVVITHIEIGGPYSYLTLHAVGAITGAEMFVFLSGMVLGMTYPFAIKKFGEWAAAIGAWKRARKQYLVTLVVIAVVFALSFVPFLNTDAITTFTDRGTGTGGVGAEGRVYDLYPNAMQLLGYPPPWYAIRQFLLLEMGPWPFNIMGLFVVLSLFIPPLLWLIRRGFWWVVLVVSWALYVFQALNPDFRPLNSQFEAVFPLLTWQVVFTHGLVLGYYRRQIIGALTGRLGKVLVGIGVGGYAAFLVYVWAANHAGFTPVPFPASMYEDLYNTAYQRVDLQWGRLVDIAFFAIVSYAILTVFWKPISAAIGWLWIPIGQASLYVFVWQVFFALAIASIPGVDWGNGWIGFATHTLLILLAWYMVRKRFLFSVIPR
;
A
#
# COMPACT_ATOMS: atom_id res chain seq x y z
N MET A 1 24.60 -31.60 38.80
CA MET A 1 25.54 -31.75 37.66
C MET A 1 24.91 -32.32 36.38
N ARG A 2 24.11 -33.41 36.41
CA ARG A 2 23.47 -33.97 35.18
C ARG A 2 22.45 -33.05 34.47
N LEU A 3 21.81 -32.11 35.19
CA LEU A 3 20.87 -31.12 34.64
C LEU A 3 21.56 -29.88 34.02
N LEU A 4 22.82 -29.60 34.40
CA LEU A 4 23.60 -28.47 33.86
C LEU A 4 24.26 -28.88 32.52
N ALA A 5 24.77 -30.12 32.44
CA ALA A 5 25.38 -30.67 31.23
C ALA A 5 24.40 -30.78 30.05
N ALA A 6 23.13 -31.12 30.29
CA ALA A 6 22.12 -31.20 29.23
C ALA A 6 21.71 -29.81 28.68
N ARG A 7 21.77 -28.76 29.50
CA ARG A 7 21.50 -27.37 29.08
C ARG A 7 22.68 -26.75 28.33
N VAL A 8 23.90 -27.11 28.72
CA VAL A 8 25.14 -26.63 28.09
C VAL A 8 25.39 -27.28 26.73
N VAL A 9 25.09 -28.58 26.55
CA VAL A 9 25.24 -29.25 25.25
C VAL A 9 24.23 -28.74 24.21
N ALA A 10 23.00 -28.40 24.59
CA ALA A 10 22.01 -27.81 23.67
C ALA A 10 22.41 -26.39 23.23
N VAL A 11 22.96 -25.58 24.14
CA VAL A 11 23.40 -24.20 23.84
C VAL A 11 24.70 -24.20 23.03
N LEU A 12 25.65 -25.10 23.32
CA LEU A 12 26.92 -25.19 22.58
C LEU A 12 26.78 -25.76 21.16
N VAL A 13 25.83 -26.68 20.92
CA VAL A 13 25.52 -27.17 19.56
C VAL A 13 24.89 -26.07 18.71
N THR A 14 24.14 -25.15 19.34
CA THR A 14 23.51 -24.00 18.66
C THR A 14 24.51 -22.88 18.33
N ILE A 15 25.52 -22.67 19.19
CA ILE A 15 26.55 -21.62 19.01
C ILE A 15 27.61 -22.05 17.99
N ALA A 16 27.91 -23.35 17.88
CA ALA A 16 28.92 -23.87 16.95
C ALA A 16 28.47 -23.89 15.47
N THR A 17 27.16 -23.84 15.20
CA THR A 17 26.60 -23.76 13.83
C THR A 17 26.52 -22.33 13.29
N LEU A 18 26.69 -21.32 14.15
CA LEU A 18 26.47 -19.89 13.85
C LEU A 18 27.72 -19.13 13.38
N LEU A 19 28.91 -19.75 13.36
CA LEU A 19 30.19 -19.01 13.27
C LEU A 19 31.03 -19.25 12.01
N LEU A 20 30.49 -19.82 10.94
CA LEU A 20 31.25 -20.05 9.71
C LEU A 20 30.55 -19.46 8.47
N CYS A 21 31.30 -18.58 7.80
CA CYS A 21 31.17 -18.08 6.41
C CYS A 21 30.31 -16.83 6.19
N GLY A 22 31.00 -15.67 6.15
CA GLY A 22 30.52 -14.45 5.52
C GLY A 22 31.44 -14.03 4.36
N ALA A 23 30.85 -13.56 3.26
CA ALA A 23 31.45 -12.67 2.26
C ALA A 23 30.35 -12.05 1.35
N LEU A 24 30.62 -10.85 0.86
CA LEU A 24 29.74 -9.79 0.32
C LEU A 24 29.08 -10.08 -1.05
N PRO A 25 27.91 -9.48 -1.38
CA PRO A 25 27.35 -9.49 -2.73
C PRO A 25 27.72 -8.21 -3.52
N ALA A 26 27.79 -8.34 -4.85
CA ALA A 26 27.93 -7.25 -5.81
C ALA A 26 26.64 -7.14 -6.63
N SER A 27 26.08 -5.93 -6.70
CA SER A 27 24.80 -5.62 -7.34
C SER A 27 24.94 -5.46 -8.86
N ALA A 28 23.93 -5.91 -9.62
CA ALA A 28 23.77 -5.61 -11.04
C ALA A 28 22.50 -4.77 -11.23
N VAL A 29 22.65 -3.64 -11.91
CA VAL A 29 21.60 -2.66 -12.22
C VAL A 29 20.89 -3.06 -13.50
N THR A 30 19.55 -2.95 -13.51
CA THR A 30 18.73 -3.10 -14.73
C THR A 30 18.04 -1.76 -15.00
N VAL A 31 18.00 -1.36 -16.27
CA VAL A 31 17.57 -0.03 -16.75
C VAL A 31 16.07 -0.02 -17.02
N HIS A 32 15.37 0.99 -16.47
CA HIS A 32 13.95 1.29 -16.74
C HIS A 32 13.80 2.32 -17.88
N THR A 33 12.62 2.33 -18.50
CA THR A 33 12.26 3.19 -19.63
C THR A 33 11.48 4.39 -19.12
N ALA A 34 11.99 5.61 -19.33
CA ALA A 34 11.53 6.85 -18.68
C ALA A 34 10.08 7.28 -19.00
N ALA A 35 9.45 7.95 -18.03
CA ALA A 35 8.15 8.61 -18.12
C ALA A 35 8.00 9.57 -19.32
N ALA A 36 6.77 9.70 -19.85
CA ALA A 36 6.44 10.67 -20.89
C ALA A 36 6.37 12.10 -20.32
N THR A 37 7.19 13.02 -20.84
CA THR A 37 7.30 14.42 -20.41
C THR A 37 6.23 15.34 -21.01
N ALA A 38 5.45 14.86 -22.00
CA ALA A 38 4.37 15.58 -22.67
C ALA A 38 3.35 14.59 -23.26
N PRO A 39 2.10 15.02 -23.54
CA PRO A 39 1.11 14.19 -24.24
C PRO A 39 1.56 13.83 -25.66
N ALA A 40 0.93 12.80 -26.24
CA ALA A 40 1.13 12.44 -27.64
C ALA A 40 0.81 13.63 -28.56
N SER A 41 1.54 13.74 -29.67
CA SER A 41 1.38 14.84 -30.62
C SER A 41 -0.08 15.00 -31.07
N GLY A 42 -0.61 16.23 -30.98
CA GLY A 42 -2.00 16.55 -31.34
C GLY A 42 -3.04 16.29 -30.25
N THR A 43 -2.61 15.85 -29.07
CA THR A 43 -3.49 15.64 -27.90
C THR A 43 -3.06 16.50 -26.71
N ALA A 44 -4.02 16.79 -25.83
CA ALA A 44 -3.81 17.40 -24.53
C ALA A 44 -4.14 16.40 -23.43
N TRP A 45 -3.38 16.44 -22.34
CA TRP A 45 -3.81 15.81 -21.11
C TRP A 45 -5.00 16.60 -20.52
N PHE A 46 -5.93 15.89 -19.90
CA PHE A 46 -6.95 16.48 -19.02
C PHE A 46 -6.98 15.82 -17.65
N GLY A 47 -7.44 16.58 -16.67
CA GLY A 47 -7.72 16.05 -15.36
C GLY A 47 -8.38 17.03 -14.41
N PRO A 48 -8.88 16.54 -13.27
CA PRO A 48 -9.48 17.38 -12.25
C PRO A 48 -8.43 17.99 -11.31
N ASP A 49 -8.68 19.22 -10.85
CA ASP A 49 -8.12 19.74 -9.61
C ASP A 49 -9.06 19.32 -8.47
N LEU A 50 -8.69 18.25 -7.76
CA LEU A 50 -9.55 17.59 -6.78
C LEU A 50 -9.44 18.24 -5.40
N ASP A 51 -10.56 18.23 -4.68
CA ASP A 51 -10.48 18.25 -3.22
C ASP A 51 -10.07 16.86 -2.71
N TRP A 52 -8.78 16.67 -2.45
CA TRP A 52 -8.22 15.39 -1.98
C TRP A 52 -8.70 14.98 -0.58
N GLY A 53 -9.31 15.91 0.17
CA GLY A 53 -9.97 15.60 1.45
C GLY A 53 -11.31 14.90 1.24
N ASP A 54 -12.08 15.37 0.25
CA ASP A 54 -13.45 14.92 -0.01
C ASP A 54 -13.57 13.89 -1.15
N ASP A 55 -12.56 13.74 -2.01
CA ASP A 55 -12.59 12.88 -3.20
C ASP A 55 -11.32 12.01 -3.38
N SER A 56 -11.30 11.18 -4.42
CA SER A 56 -10.11 10.44 -4.85
C SER A 56 -10.06 10.22 -6.36
N PRO A 57 -8.89 9.88 -6.93
CA PRO A 57 -8.79 9.46 -8.32
C PRO A 57 -9.81 8.37 -8.70
N ALA A 58 -10.01 7.35 -7.85
CA ALA A 58 -10.99 6.29 -8.07
C ALA A 58 -12.44 6.79 -7.97
N GLY A 59 -12.71 7.77 -7.10
CA GLY A 59 -14.02 8.42 -6.98
C GLY A 59 -14.38 9.19 -8.23
N TYR A 60 -13.45 10.00 -8.73
CA TYR A 60 -13.59 10.76 -9.97
C TYR A 60 -13.79 9.85 -11.19
N GLU A 61 -12.91 8.84 -11.37
CA GLU A 61 -13.03 7.84 -12.45
C GLU A 61 -14.38 7.14 -12.43
N GLY A 62 -14.88 6.77 -11.23
CA GLY A 62 -16.19 6.14 -11.08
C GLY A 62 -17.37 7.04 -11.48
N ARG A 63 -17.27 8.36 -11.27
CA ARG A 63 -18.31 9.33 -11.66
C ARG A 63 -18.24 9.71 -13.13
N LEU A 64 -17.04 10.00 -13.64
CA LEU A 64 -16.82 10.31 -15.05
C LEU A 64 -17.07 9.09 -15.94
N GLY A 65 -16.69 7.91 -15.47
CA GLY A 65 -16.71 6.67 -16.23
C GLY A 65 -15.55 6.56 -17.23
N ALA A 66 -14.45 7.28 -16.97
CA ALA A 66 -13.20 7.25 -17.74
C ALA A 66 -12.03 7.66 -16.83
N THR A 67 -10.82 7.16 -17.12
CA THR A 67 -9.61 7.48 -16.35
C THR A 67 -8.99 8.79 -16.86
N PRO A 68 -8.80 9.83 -16.03
CA PRO A 68 -8.06 11.04 -16.40
C PRO A 68 -6.58 10.76 -16.67
N SER A 69 -5.94 11.65 -17.42
CA SER A 69 -4.49 11.60 -17.67
C SER A 69 -3.65 12.35 -16.64
N MET A 70 -4.24 13.30 -15.92
CA MET A 70 -3.57 14.04 -14.86
C MET A 70 -4.48 14.26 -13.64
N TYR A 71 -3.88 14.64 -12.51
CA TYR A 71 -4.58 15.13 -11.33
C TYR A 71 -3.89 16.36 -10.74
N GLY A 72 -4.66 17.41 -10.44
CA GLY A 72 -4.21 18.59 -9.70
C GLY A 72 -4.25 18.34 -8.20
N VAL A 73 -3.23 18.82 -7.48
CA VAL A 73 -3.17 18.82 -6.01
C VAL A 73 -2.57 20.13 -5.51
N GLU A 74 -3.14 20.70 -4.46
CA GLU A 74 -2.62 21.86 -3.74
C GLU A 74 -1.81 21.40 -2.53
N ILE A 75 -0.59 21.92 -2.37
CA ILE A 75 0.36 21.52 -1.31
C ILE A 75 0.97 22.78 -0.67
N ASP A 76 0.87 22.88 0.65
CA ASP A 76 1.50 23.95 1.43
C ASP A 76 3.03 23.98 1.22
N TYR A 77 3.60 25.18 1.04
CA TYR A 77 5.03 25.40 0.84
C TYR A 77 5.59 26.49 1.79
N PRO A 78 6.72 26.31 2.49
CA PRO A 78 7.64 25.16 2.49
C PRO A 78 7.03 23.84 2.95
N LEU A 79 7.58 22.72 2.49
CA LEU A 79 7.08 21.39 2.85
C LEU A 79 7.36 21.09 4.32
N ASP A 80 6.30 21.11 5.12
CA ASP A 80 6.32 20.51 6.45
C ASP A 80 6.05 18.99 6.39
N ARG A 81 5.98 18.34 7.56
CA ARG A 81 5.70 16.90 7.64
C ARG A 81 4.30 16.53 7.12
N SER A 82 3.33 17.43 7.20
CA SER A 82 1.98 17.22 6.70
C SER A 82 1.94 17.30 5.17
N ALA A 83 2.46 18.40 4.62
CA ALA A 83 2.54 18.65 3.18
C ALA A 83 3.31 17.55 2.44
N ARG A 84 4.46 17.10 2.99
CA ARG A 84 5.20 15.96 2.43
C ARG A 84 4.36 14.67 2.38
N ARG A 85 3.59 14.38 3.44
CA ARG A 85 2.74 13.17 3.48
C ARG A 85 1.58 13.26 2.50
N GLU A 86 1.04 14.46 2.31
CA GLU A 86 -0.02 14.70 1.34
C GLU A 86 0.46 14.51 -0.09
N LEU A 87 1.60 15.12 -0.46
CA LEU A 87 2.21 14.95 -1.78
C LEU A 87 2.49 13.48 -2.11
N LEU A 88 3.09 12.74 -1.16
CA LEU A 88 3.37 11.31 -1.36
C LEU A 88 2.09 10.46 -1.44
N ARG A 89 1.03 10.81 -0.69
CA ARG A 89 -0.27 10.11 -0.76
C ARG A 89 -0.96 10.38 -2.10
N ALA A 90 -1.02 11.65 -2.53
CA ALA A 90 -1.61 12.03 -3.81
C ALA A 90 -0.90 11.36 -4.98
N THR A 91 0.44 11.34 -4.94
CA THR A 91 1.27 10.63 -5.93
C THR A 91 0.92 9.14 -5.99
N ARG A 92 0.90 8.43 -4.84
CA ARG A 92 0.54 7.01 -4.81
C ARG A 92 -0.83 6.75 -5.40
N ALA A 93 -1.81 7.57 -5.05
CA ALA A 93 -3.17 7.42 -5.55
C ALA A 93 -3.25 7.67 -7.07
N ALA A 94 -2.60 8.72 -7.59
CA ALA A 94 -2.54 9.00 -9.03
C ALA A 94 -1.79 7.90 -9.81
N ALA A 95 -0.70 7.37 -9.25
CA ALA A 95 0.08 6.29 -9.85
C ALA A 95 -0.75 4.99 -10.04
N THR A 96 -1.78 4.75 -9.22
CA THR A 96 -2.68 3.59 -9.44
C THR A 96 -3.45 3.65 -10.76
N GLN A 97 -3.63 4.84 -11.31
CA GLN A 97 -4.30 5.08 -12.58
C GLN A 97 -3.35 5.38 -13.73
N GLY A 98 -2.05 5.55 -13.44
CA GLY A 98 -1.03 5.90 -14.43
C GLY A 98 -1.22 7.33 -14.92
N ALA A 99 -1.46 8.25 -13.99
CA ALA A 99 -1.71 9.66 -14.26
C ALA A 99 -0.53 10.54 -13.80
N VAL A 100 -0.31 11.63 -14.53
CA VAL A 100 0.64 12.72 -14.21
C VAL A 100 0.09 13.56 -13.06
N LEU A 101 0.98 14.16 -12.25
CA LEU A 101 0.58 15.01 -11.14
C LEU A 101 0.89 16.48 -11.43
N VAL A 102 -0.11 17.36 -11.27
CA VAL A 102 0.07 18.82 -11.26
C VAL A 102 0.12 19.27 -9.80
N VAL A 103 1.31 19.58 -9.30
CA VAL A 103 1.53 19.96 -7.90
C VAL A 103 1.57 21.48 -7.80
N SER A 104 0.56 22.04 -7.16
CA SER A 104 0.47 23.46 -6.87
C SER A 104 1.11 23.74 -5.52
N LEU A 105 2.29 24.34 -5.52
CA LEU A 105 2.98 24.72 -4.29
C LEU A 105 2.46 26.08 -3.85
N GLU A 106 1.76 26.12 -2.72
CA GLU A 106 1.13 27.32 -2.18
C GLU A 106 1.97 27.89 -1.04
N PRO A 107 2.65 29.04 -1.23
CA PRO A 107 3.43 29.64 -0.16
C PRO A 107 2.61 29.89 1.10
N GLY A 108 2.86 29.12 2.15
CA GLY A 108 2.38 29.21 3.53
C GLY A 108 3.14 30.25 4.37
N GLN A 109 4.27 30.78 3.87
CA GLN A 109 5.04 31.89 4.48
C GLN A 109 5.31 33.06 3.52
N SER A 110 6.01 34.10 3.96
CA SER A 110 6.37 35.24 3.09
C SER A 110 7.29 34.77 1.98
N LEU A 111 7.13 35.25 0.75
CA LEU A 111 8.03 34.90 -0.36
C LEU A 111 9.50 35.22 -0.05
N ARG A 112 9.74 36.26 0.77
CA ARG A 112 11.09 36.67 1.23
C ARG A 112 11.78 35.65 2.12
N SER A 113 11.03 34.82 2.83
CA SER A 113 11.59 33.84 3.76
C SER A 113 11.88 32.49 3.11
N LEU A 114 11.43 32.28 1.86
CA LEU A 114 11.66 31.05 1.12
C LEU A 114 13.10 31.03 0.61
N ASP A 115 13.84 29.97 0.91
CA ASP A 115 15.26 29.87 0.58
C ASP A 115 15.62 28.61 -0.24
N VAL A 116 16.92 28.43 -0.46
CA VAL A 116 17.45 27.29 -1.23
C VAL A 116 17.25 25.96 -0.48
N ALA A 117 17.19 25.97 0.86
CA ALA A 117 16.95 24.75 1.63
C ALA A 117 15.51 24.27 1.45
N ASP A 118 14.55 25.19 1.43
CA ASP A 118 13.15 24.87 1.11
C ASP A 118 13.01 24.28 -0.30
N ALA A 119 13.67 24.90 -1.29
CA ALA A 119 13.67 24.44 -2.67
C ALA A 119 14.30 23.05 -2.84
N ARG A 120 15.42 22.78 -2.15
CA ARG A 120 16.05 21.45 -2.13
C ARG A 120 15.16 20.41 -1.46
N ALA A 121 14.48 20.77 -0.37
CA ALA A 121 13.58 19.86 0.33
C ALA A 121 12.42 19.40 -0.57
N VAL A 122 11.84 20.31 -1.36
CA VAL A 122 10.86 19.95 -2.40
C VAL A 122 11.48 19.05 -3.45
N ASN A 123 12.61 19.44 -4.05
CA ASN A 123 13.21 18.65 -5.11
C ASN A 123 13.57 17.22 -4.66
N THR A 124 14.04 17.03 -3.42
CA THR A 124 14.28 15.69 -2.85
C THR A 124 13.01 14.84 -2.81
N VAL A 125 11.84 15.43 -2.50
CA VAL A 125 10.57 14.68 -2.52
C VAL A 125 10.13 14.41 -3.96
N LEU A 126 10.37 15.32 -4.90
CA LEU A 126 10.08 15.09 -6.32
C LEU A 126 10.94 13.98 -6.92
N GLN A 127 12.24 13.91 -6.56
CA GLN A 127 13.13 12.80 -6.90
C GLN A 127 12.63 11.48 -6.34
N GLU A 128 12.22 11.46 -5.06
CA GLU A 128 11.62 10.27 -4.44
C GLU A 128 10.37 9.79 -5.19
N VAL A 129 9.53 10.73 -5.68
CA VAL A 129 8.35 10.41 -6.49
C VAL A 129 8.75 9.84 -7.86
N HIS A 130 9.71 10.46 -8.54
CA HIS A 130 10.23 10.01 -9.82
C HIS A 130 10.81 8.59 -9.70
N ASP A 131 11.71 8.36 -8.75
CA ASP A 131 12.35 7.06 -8.50
C ASP A 131 11.33 5.96 -8.18
N GLN A 132 10.28 6.28 -7.42
CA GLN A 132 9.29 5.29 -6.97
C GLN A 132 8.29 4.92 -8.06
N TYR A 133 7.78 5.89 -8.82
CA TYR A 133 6.60 5.68 -9.68
C TYR A 133 6.87 5.96 -11.16
N ASP A 134 8.03 6.51 -11.52
CA ASP A 134 8.36 6.94 -12.88
C ASP A 134 7.20 7.75 -13.49
N THR A 135 6.70 8.72 -12.71
CA THR A 135 5.60 9.61 -13.11
C THR A 135 6.12 11.02 -13.32
N GLN A 136 5.57 11.70 -14.32
CA GLN A 136 5.87 13.10 -14.56
C GLN A 136 5.18 13.97 -13.50
N VAL A 137 5.89 14.99 -13.02
CA VAL A 137 5.34 16.02 -12.13
C VAL A 137 5.46 17.39 -12.79
N LEU A 138 4.34 18.11 -12.85
CA LEU A 138 4.23 19.51 -13.26
C LEU A 138 4.16 20.37 -11.99
N VAL A 139 5.19 21.18 -11.72
CA VAL A 139 5.32 21.99 -10.50
C VAL A 139 4.82 23.41 -10.76
N ARG A 140 3.58 23.68 -10.33
CA ARG A 140 2.92 24.99 -10.42
C ARG A 140 3.18 25.79 -9.15
N PHE A 141 4.26 26.58 -9.12
CA PHE A 141 4.61 27.38 -7.94
C PHE A 141 3.83 28.70 -7.86
N ALA A 142 3.17 28.92 -6.73
CA ALA A 142 2.48 30.16 -6.39
C ALA A 142 1.59 30.70 -7.56
N PRO A 143 0.61 29.91 -8.04
CA PRO A 143 -0.23 30.29 -9.17
C PRO A 143 -1.04 31.56 -8.89
N GLN A 144 -1.51 32.22 -9.95
CA GLN A 144 -2.32 33.45 -9.87
C GLN A 144 -1.62 34.59 -9.11
N MET A 145 -0.29 34.64 -9.16
CA MET A 145 0.56 35.64 -8.50
C MET A 145 0.28 37.09 -8.91
N ASN A 146 -0.34 37.32 -10.07
CA ASN A 146 -0.78 38.63 -10.52
C ASN A 146 -2.14 39.05 -9.95
N GLY A 147 -2.86 38.18 -9.24
CA GLY A 147 -4.14 38.49 -8.59
C GLY A 147 -3.99 39.15 -7.22
N THR A 148 -5.07 39.76 -6.71
CA THR A 148 -5.10 40.43 -5.39
C THR A 148 -5.66 39.56 -4.28
N TRP A 149 -6.16 38.35 -4.56
CA TRP A 149 -6.83 37.46 -3.60
C TRP A 149 -5.92 36.41 -2.95
N VAL A 150 -4.76 36.13 -3.54
CA VAL A 150 -3.76 35.24 -2.97
C VAL A 150 -2.72 36.03 -2.17
N ARG A 151 -2.27 35.44 -1.08
CA ARG A 151 -1.27 36.02 -0.15
C ARG A 151 0.10 36.32 -0.78
N TRP A 152 0.49 35.56 -1.81
CA TRP A 152 1.72 35.79 -2.59
C TRP A 152 1.48 36.76 -3.75
N GLY A 153 0.24 37.21 -3.94
CA GLY A 153 -0.19 38.05 -5.05
C GLY A 153 0.38 39.46 -4.97
N GLN A 154 0.53 40.08 -6.14
CA GLN A 154 1.02 41.46 -6.29
C GLN A 154 2.45 41.68 -5.76
N GLN A 155 3.33 40.67 -5.85
CA GLN A 155 4.72 40.73 -5.36
C GLN A 155 5.75 40.34 -6.43
N PRO A 156 5.84 41.04 -7.57
CA PRO A 156 6.66 40.62 -8.71
C PRO A 156 8.13 40.39 -8.36
N THR A 157 8.74 41.26 -7.54
CA THR A 157 10.15 41.10 -7.17
C THR A 157 10.43 39.82 -6.40
N GLN A 158 9.61 39.53 -5.40
CA GLN A 158 9.81 38.37 -4.53
C GLN A 158 9.34 37.08 -5.19
N PHE A 159 8.27 37.15 -5.99
CA PHE A 159 7.80 36.04 -6.80
C PHE A 159 8.89 35.56 -7.77
N VAL A 160 9.45 36.45 -8.59
CA VAL A 160 10.48 36.09 -9.56
C VAL A 160 11.72 35.50 -8.87
N GLN A 161 12.14 36.07 -7.72
CA GLN A 161 13.27 35.54 -6.96
C GLN A 161 13.00 34.13 -6.41
N ALA A 162 11.82 33.92 -5.80
CA ALA A 162 11.44 32.62 -5.23
C ALA A 162 11.25 31.55 -6.33
N PHE A 163 10.60 31.91 -7.44
CA PHE A 163 10.39 31.03 -8.59
C PHE A 163 11.74 30.57 -9.17
N ARG A 164 12.68 31.50 -9.42
CA ARG A 164 14.02 31.16 -9.91
C ARG A 164 14.80 30.27 -8.95
N THR A 165 14.66 30.51 -7.65
CA THR A 165 15.32 29.71 -6.61
C THR A 165 14.82 28.26 -6.63
N LEU A 166 13.50 28.07 -6.76
CA LEU A 166 12.90 26.75 -6.87
C LEU A 166 13.27 26.08 -8.21
N ALA A 167 13.12 26.78 -9.33
CA ALA A 167 13.46 26.26 -10.66
C ALA A 167 14.92 25.81 -10.74
N THR A 168 15.86 26.58 -10.17
CA THR A 168 17.27 26.19 -10.10
C THR A 168 17.49 24.89 -9.33
N ALA A 169 16.72 24.65 -8.26
CA ALA A 169 16.82 23.40 -7.49
C ALA A 169 16.19 22.22 -8.21
N VAL A 170 15.08 22.43 -8.93
CA VAL A 170 14.37 21.41 -9.71
C VAL A 170 15.21 21.01 -10.94
N HIS A 171 15.59 21.97 -11.77
CA HIS A 171 16.42 21.74 -12.97
C HIS A 171 17.84 21.26 -12.65
N GLY A 172 18.34 21.58 -11.46
CA GLY A 172 19.65 21.15 -10.99
C GLY A 172 19.69 19.76 -10.38
N GLY A 173 18.54 19.09 -10.22
CA GLY A 173 18.45 17.74 -9.68
C GLY A 173 17.85 16.73 -10.66
N ASP A 174 17.86 15.47 -10.26
CA ASP A 174 17.40 14.32 -11.06
C ASP A 174 15.88 14.03 -10.94
N SER A 175 15.03 15.04 -10.69
CA SER A 175 13.57 14.78 -10.52
C SER A 175 12.80 14.72 -11.84
N ASP A 176 13.40 15.19 -12.94
CA ASP A 176 12.76 15.42 -14.24
C ASP A 176 11.43 16.23 -14.17
N ALA A 177 11.17 16.90 -13.05
CA ALA A 177 9.96 17.68 -12.84
C ALA A 177 10.02 18.98 -13.65
N LEU A 178 8.86 19.42 -14.15
CA LEU A 178 8.76 20.58 -15.05
C LEU A 178 8.10 21.75 -14.33
N MET A 179 8.73 22.91 -14.36
CA MET A 179 8.27 24.14 -13.74
C MET A 179 7.17 24.81 -14.58
N VAL A 180 6.04 25.12 -13.93
CA VAL A 180 4.87 25.78 -14.54
C VAL A 180 4.69 27.19 -14.00
N TRP A 181 4.73 28.20 -14.87
CA TRP A 181 4.42 29.59 -14.53
C TRP A 181 2.97 29.92 -14.92
N SER A 182 2.05 29.98 -13.94
CA SER A 182 0.59 30.09 -14.18
C SER A 182 -0.04 31.35 -13.57
N PRO A 183 -0.07 32.50 -14.28
CA PRO A 183 -0.86 33.67 -13.88
C PRO A 183 -2.38 33.47 -14.02
N SER A 184 -3.15 34.37 -13.41
CA SER A 184 -4.57 34.56 -13.71
C SER A 184 -4.72 35.39 -14.98
N TYR A 185 -5.75 35.12 -15.78
CA TYR A 185 -6.07 35.94 -16.95
C TYR A 185 -6.31 37.42 -16.55
N GLY A 186 -5.81 38.35 -17.36
CA GLY A 186 -5.60 39.75 -17.03
C GLY A 186 -6.83 40.67 -17.08
N ALA A 187 -8.03 40.15 -17.36
CA ALA A 187 -9.21 41.01 -17.46
C ALA A 187 -9.50 41.68 -16.11
N GLY A 188 -9.67 43.00 -16.13
CA GLY A 188 -9.90 43.78 -14.91
C GLY A 188 -8.64 44.08 -14.09
N TYR A 189 -7.44 43.85 -14.62
CA TYR A 189 -6.17 44.34 -14.03
C TYR A 189 -6.24 45.86 -13.76
N PRO A 190 -5.68 46.38 -12.63
CA PRO A 190 -4.88 45.71 -11.59
C PRO A 190 -5.64 44.84 -10.59
N PHE A 191 -6.90 44.52 -10.89
CA PHE A 191 -7.85 43.82 -10.04
C PHE A 191 -8.26 44.67 -8.82
N GLY A 192 -9.52 44.59 -8.41
CA GLY A 192 -10.03 45.39 -7.30
C GLY A 192 -9.34 45.14 -5.95
N GLU A 193 -9.67 45.95 -4.95
CA GLU A 193 -9.08 45.97 -3.59
C GLU A 193 -9.39 44.73 -2.72
N SER A 194 -9.75 43.58 -3.29
CA SER A 194 -10.32 42.42 -2.57
C SER A 194 -9.46 41.87 -1.42
N ALA A 195 -8.20 42.29 -1.28
CA ALA A 195 -7.41 42.08 -0.07
C ALA A 195 -6.41 43.21 0.32
N GLY A 196 -6.61 44.46 -0.14
CA GLY A 196 -5.72 45.59 0.21
C GLY A 196 -4.26 45.44 -0.23
N ARG A 197 -3.95 44.48 -1.11
CA ARG A 197 -2.57 44.13 -1.50
C ARG A 197 -1.87 45.23 -2.30
N LEU A 198 -2.63 46.07 -2.98
CA LEU A 198 -2.12 47.21 -3.74
C LEU A 198 -1.62 48.34 -2.81
N ASP A 199 -2.13 48.42 -1.57
CA ASP A 199 -1.71 49.43 -0.59
C ASP A 199 -0.39 49.07 0.12
N ASP A 200 -0.02 47.79 0.12
CA ASP A 200 1.18 47.24 0.80
C ASP A 200 2.40 47.07 -0.13
N LEU A 201 2.34 47.63 -1.35
CA LEU A 201 3.40 47.46 -2.35
C LEU A 201 4.66 48.22 -1.98
N SER A 202 5.82 47.58 -2.20
CA SER A 202 7.10 48.27 -2.07
C SER A 202 7.31 49.22 -3.25
N ALA A 203 8.08 50.30 -3.07
CA ALA A 203 8.41 51.21 -4.16
C ALA A 203 9.05 50.50 -5.37
N THR A 204 9.81 49.43 -5.11
CA THR A 204 10.39 48.57 -6.16
C THR A 204 9.34 47.78 -6.92
N ASP A 205 8.29 47.29 -6.25
CA ASP A 205 7.22 46.55 -6.90
C ASP A 205 6.28 47.50 -7.66
N VAL A 206 5.97 48.67 -7.10
CA VAL A 206 5.21 49.72 -7.81
C VAL A 206 5.88 50.08 -9.13
N ALA A 207 7.19 50.37 -9.10
CA ALA A 207 7.94 50.71 -10.31
C ALA A 207 8.08 49.56 -11.33
N LYS A 208 7.80 48.31 -10.94
CA LYS A 208 7.77 47.16 -11.86
C LYS A 208 6.39 46.91 -12.43
N LEU A 209 5.34 47.22 -11.68
CA LEU A 209 3.95 47.05 -12.08
C LEU A 209 3.47 48.20 -12.96
N ASP A 210 4.04 49.41 -12.78
CA ASP A 210 3.91 50.56 -13.67
C ASP A 210 4.78 50.34 -14.92
N THR A 211 4.23 49.61 -15.88
CA THR A 211 4.90 49.16 -17.11
C THR A 211 4.86 50.20 -18.23
N ASP A 212 3.91 51.14 -18.20
CA ASP A 212 3.87 52.26 -19.13
C ASP A 212 4.61 53.52 -18.61
N GLY A 213 4.96 53.54 -17.32
CA GLY A 213 5.81 54.54 -16.68
C GLY A 213 5.08 55.85 -16.37
N ASP A 214 3.75 55.85 -16.31
CA ASP A 214 2.94 57.03 -16.05
C ASP A 214 2.78 57.36 -14.55
N GLY A 215 3.27 56.47 -13.67
CA GLY A 215 3.23 56.61 -12.23
C GLY A 215 1.93 56.16 -11.57
N ALA A 216 0.99 55.57 -12.32
CA ALA A 216 -0.28 55.05 -11.86
C ALA A 216 -0.47 53.60 -12.31
N LEU A 217 -0.85 52.72 -11.37
CA LEU A 217 -1.18 51.34 -11.71
C LEU A 217 -2.60 51.26 -12.31
N THR A 218 -2.71 50.99 -13.61
CA THR A 218 -3.98 51.02 -14.34
C THR A 218 -4.16 49.79 -15.25
N ALA A 219 -5.28 49.75 -16.00
CA ALA A 219 -5.51 48.71 -17.00
C ALA A 219 -4.62 48.85 -18.26
N ALA A 220 -3.85 49.93 -18.37
CA ALA A 220 -2.84 50.11 -19.41
C ALA A 220 -1.59 49.26 -19.17
N ASP A 221 -1.35 48.88 -17.91
CA ASP A 221 -0.20 48.11 -17.50
C ASP A 221 -0.30 46.63 -17.90
N ASP A 222 0.86 46.02 -18.13
CA ASP A 222 0.97 44.61 -18.45
C ASP A 222 0.72 43.72 -17.21
N PRO A 223 -0.32 42.87 -17.22
CA PRO A 223 -0.68 42.06 -16.07
C PRO A 223 0.23 40.84 -15.86
N TYR A 224 1.19 40.57 -16.74
CA TYR A 224 1.97 39.33 -16.79
C TYR A 224 3.49 39.58 -16.73
N GLU A 225 4.01 40.48 -17.56
CA GLU A 225 5.45 40.71 -17.76
C GLU A 225 6.22 40.96 -16.45
N PRO A 226 5.72 41.76 -15.48
CA PRO A 226 6.42 41.99 -14.21
C PRO A 226 6.69 40.70 -13.41
N TYR A 227 5.93 39.64 -13.67
CA TYR A 227 6.01 38.35 -12.99
C TYR A 227 6.79 37.28 -13.79
N TRP A 228 7.25 37.58 -15.00
CA TRP A 228 7.97 36.62 -15.84
C TRP A 228 9.35 36.30 -15.25
N PRO A 229 9.62 35.05 -14.84
CA PRO A 229 10.90 34.69 -14.23
C PRO A 229 12.00 34.46 -15.28
N GLY A 230 11.67 34.42 -16.57
CA GLY A 230 12.62 34.20 -17.66
C GLY A 230 12.64 32.75 -18.16
N ASP A 231 13.05 32.61 -19.43
CA ASP A 231 12.98 31.38 -20.21
C ASP A 231 13.69 30.19 -19.58
N ALA A 232 14.84 30.44 -18.94
CA ALA A 232 15.63 29.38 -18.30
C ALA A 232 15.01 28.80 -17.03
N SER A 233 13.91 29.37 -16.53
CA SER A 233 13.24 28.90 -15.32
C SER A 233 11.89 28.23 -15.60
N VAL A 234 11.34 28.35 -16.81
CA VAL A 234 9.96 27.95 -17.13
C VAL A 234 9.97 26.88 -18.22
N ASP A 235 9.43 25.71 -17.90
CA ASP A 235 9.24 24.62 -18.87
C ASP A 235 7.86 24.69 -19.52
N TRP A 236 6.83 25.02 -18.71
CA TRP A 236 5.45 25.18 -19.15
C TRP A 236 4.90 26.53 -18.71
N VAL A 237 4.11 27.15 -19.58
CA VAL A 237 3.31 28.32 -19.21
C VAL A 237 1.92 27.86 -18.79
N GLY A 238 1.29 28.58 -17.88
CA GLY A 238 -0.05 28.29 -17.41
C GLY A 238 -0.95 29.50 -17.50
N LEU A 239 -2.25 29.29 -17.51
CA LEU A 239 -3.21 30.39 -17.39
C LEU A 239 -4.44 29.91 -16.63
N SER A 240 -4.78 30.61 -15.55
CA SER A 240 -6.04 30.40 -14.83
C SER A 240 -7.17 31.22 -15.47
N MET A 241 -8.19 30.53 -15.98
CA MET A 241 -9.34 31.12 -16.67
C MET A 241 -10.64 30.43 -16.27
N TYR A 242 -11.52 31.12 -15.57
CA TYR A 242 -12.76 30.55 -15.01
C TYR A 242 -14.02 31.25 -15.51
N SER A 243 -15.11 30.50 -15.67
CA SER A 243 -16.44 31.08 -15.84
C SER A 243 -17.11 31.28 -14.49
N PHE A 244 -17.40 32.55 -14.18
CA PHE A 244 -18.12 32.92 -12.95
C PHE A 244 -19.63 33.06 -13.16
N GLY A 245 -20.18 32.65 -14.32
CA GLY A 245 -21.63 32.66 -14.60
C GLY A 245 -22.26 34.05 -14.73
N LYS A 246 -21.47 35.09 -14.99
CA LYS A 246 -21.91 36.50 -15.04
C LYS A 246 -22.37 36.97 -16.44
N GLY A 247 -22.16 36.15 -17.48
CA GLY A 247 -22.78 36.28 -18.81
C GLY A 247 -22.53 37.58 -19.58
N LYS A 248 -21.56 38.42 -19.20
CA LYS A 248 -21.21 39.69 -19.86
C LYS A 248 -19.74 40.06 -19.68
N SER A 249 -19.10 40.54 -20.74
CA SER A 249 -17.70 40.99 -20.73
C SER A 249 -17.43 42.14 -19.74
N THR A 250 -18.39 43.05 -19.57
CA THR A 250 -18.29 44.17 -18.61
C THR A 250 -18.30 43.74 -17.14
N ALA A 251 -18.63 42.48 -16.86
CA ALA A 251 -18.69 41.86 -15.55
C ALA A 251 -17.67 40.73 -15.38
N ALA A 252 -16.57 40.75 -16.15
CA ALA A 252 -15.47 39.80 -16.04
C ALA A 252 -14.87 39.72 -14.61
N ALA A 253 -14.06 38.68 -14.35
CA ALA A 253 -13.32 38.54 -13.11
C ALA A 253 -12.48 39.79 -12.81
N GLY A 254 -12.17 40.04 -11.53
CA GLY A 254 -11.44 41.23 -11.11
C GLY A 254 -12.28 42.49 -10.87
N ARG A 255 -13.53 42.54 -11.35
CA ARG A 255 -14.49 43.62 -11.09
C ARG A 255 -15.45 43.23 -9.97
N ASP A 256 -15.75 44.16 -9.06
CA ASP A 256 -16.70 43.98 -7.95
C ASP A 256 -18.17 44.00 -8.44
N VAL A 257 -18.50 43.04 -9.32
CA VAL A 257 -19.84 42.81 -9.82
C VAL A 257 -20.35 41.50 -9.23
N PRO A 258 -21.34 41.53 -8.32
CA PRO A 258 -21.82 40.32 -7.67
C PRO A 258 -22.59 39.43 -8.65
N LEU A 259 -22.43 38.11 -8.53
CA LEU A 259 -23.26 37.14 -9.23
C LEU A 259 -24.72 37.31 -8.80
N THR A 260 -25.63 37.53 -9.77
CA THR A 260 -27.07 37.70 -9.50
C THR A 260 -27.93 36.53 -9.98
N ARG A 261 -27.47 35.81 -11.00
CA ARG A 261 -28.08 34.64 -11.64
C ARG A 261 -27.02 33.75 -12.28
N ASN A 262 -27.36 32.50 -12.63
CA ASN A 262 -26.49 31.63 -13.42
C ASN A 262 -26.81 31.83 -14.91
N ASP A 263 -25.93 32.48 -15.67
CA ASP A 263 -26.10 32.66 -17.11
C ASP A 263 -25.13 31.73 -17.89
N VAL A 264 -25.59 31.16 -19.01
CA VAL A 264 -24.71 30.43 -19.95
C VAL A 264 -23.63 31.37 -20.50
N PRO A 265 -22.37 30.93 -20.62
CA PRO A 265 -21.30 31.72 -21.25
C PRO A 265 -21.66 32.20 -22.66
N GLU A 266 -21.23 33.41 -23.04
CA GLU A 266 -21.48 33.90 -24.40
C GLU A 266 -20.67 33.07 -25.42
N PRO A 267 -21.21 32.83 -26.64
CA PRO A 267 -20.43 32.17 -27.68
C PRO A 267 -19.15 32.96 -28.01
N GLY A 268 -18.00 32.30 -27.99
CA GLY A 268 -16.69 32.94 -28.24
C GLY A 268 -16.09 33.63 -27.01
N GLU A 269 -16.67 33.45 -25.81
CA GLU A 269 -16.13 34.00 -24.56
C GLU A 269 -14.72 33.47 -24.25
N VAL A 270 -14.44 32.17 -24.43
CA VAL A 270 -13.08 31.64 -24.16
C VAL A 270 -12.07 32.15 -25.19
N GLU A 271 -12.45 32.15 -26.46
CA GLU A 271 -11.63 32.70 -27.56
C GLU A 271 -11.29 34.17 -27.32
N SER A 272 -12.30 35.01 -27.04
CA SER A 272 -12.10 36.44 -26.76
C SER A 272 -11.30 36.72 -25.48
N ARG A 273 -11.24 35.79 -24.52
CA ARG A 273 -10.34 35.90 -23.36
C ARG A 273 -8.89 35.59 -23.74
N PHE A 274 -8.65 34.63 -24.62
CA PHE A 274 -7.31 34.39 -25.19
C PHE A 274 -6.87 35.54 -26.08
N ASP A 275 -7.78 36.13 -26.84
CA ASP A 275 -7.51 37.29 -27.70
C ASP A 275 -7.45 38.62 -26.90
N GLU A 276 -7.56 38.54 -25.58
CA GLU A 276 -7.49 39.67 -24.64
C GLU A 276 -8.47 40.82 -24.97
N THR A 277 -9.67 40.47 -25.46
CA THR A 277 -10.75 41.41 -25.76
C THR A 277 -11.91 41.32 -24.77
N TRP A 278 -12.01 40.22 -24.02
CA TRP A 278 -13.07 40.02 -23.03
C TRP A 278 -12.75 40.65 -21.68
N GLY A 279 -13.34 41.82 -21.40
CA GLY A 279 -13.21 42.50 -20.10
C GLY A 279 -11.92 43.31 -19.92
N TYR A 280 -11.11 43.42 -20.97
CA TYR A 280 -9.95 44.29 -21.06
C TYR A 280 -10.39 45.72 -21.42
N GLU A 281 -9.84 46.71 -20.72
CA GLU A 281 -10.11 48.13 -21.02
C GLU A 281 -9.17 48.67 -22.11
N GLN A 282 -7.98 48.08 -22.20
CA GLN A 282 -6.97 48.37 -23.19
C GLN A 282 -6.53 47.08 -23.86
N GLN A 283 -6.46 47.10 -25.19
CA GLN A 283 -6.00 45.97 -25.97
C GLN A 283 -4.47 45.89 -25.91
N GLN A 284 -3.95 44.73 -25.55
CA GLN A 284 -2.52 44.45 -25.59
C GLN A 284 -2.04 44.24 -27.03
N ALA A 285 -0.75 44.47 -27.29
CA ALA A 285 -0.19 44.38 -28.63
C ALA A 285 -0.20 42.94 -29.17
N ASP A 286 0.15 41.99 -28.32
CA ASP A 286 0.16 40.55 -28.60
C ASP A 286 -0.51 39.82 -27.42
N SER A 287 -1.16 38.69 -27.70
CA SER A 287 -1.85 37.91 -26.67
C SER A 287 -0.87 37.18 -25.74
N PHE A 288 -1.32 36.83 -24.54
CA PHE A 288 -0.57 35.96 -23.62
C PHE A 288 -0.11 34.67 -24.30
N TYR A 289 -0.97 34.06 -25.11
CA TYR A 289 -0.67 32.82 -25.82
C TYR A 289 0.49 33.02 -26.79
N ASP A 290 0.46 34.09 -27.58
CA ASP A 290 1.51 34.36 -28.57
C ASP A 290 2.84 34.66 -27.87
N ARG A 291 2.81 35.56 -26.87
CA ARG A 291 4.01 36.04 -26.17
C ARG A 291 4.72 34.98 -25.34
N PHE A 292 3.99 34.11 -24.66
CA PHE A 292 4.59 33.22 -23.66
C PHE A 292 4.59 31.75 -24.09
N ALA A 293 3.60 31.32 -24.88
CA ALA A 293 3.57 29.97 -25.44
C ALA A 293 4.24 29.91 -26.81
N VAL A 294 3.76 30.68 -27.80
CA VAL A 294 4.22 30.57 -29.20
C VAL A 294 5.66 31.02 -29.38
N ASP A 295 6.03 32.19 -28.84
CA ASP A 295 7.38 32.76 -29.00
C ASP A 295 8.51 31.85 -28.50
N GLY A 296 8.19 30.92 -27.58
CA GLY A 296 9.14 29.95 -27.04
C GLY A 296 8.82 28.47 -27.31
N ASP A 297 7.82 28.16 -28.15
CA ASP A 297 7.29 26.78 -28.36
C ASP A 297 7.01 26.05 -27.03
N ARG A 298 6.48 26.79 -26.04
CA ARG A 298 6.25 26.27 -24.68
C ARG A 298 4.90 25.59 -24.59
N SER A 299 4.89 24.44 -23.93
CA SER A 299 3.64 23.76 -23.60
C SER A 299 2.85 24.58 -22.60
N MET A 300 1.53 24.60 -22.77
CA MET A 300 0.60 25.39 -21.98
C MET A 300 -0.34 24.51 -21.16
N LEU A 301 -0.49 24.84 -19.88
CA LEU A 301 -1.47 24.29 -18.94
C LEU A 301 -2.61 25.29 -18.72
N LEU A 302 -3.83 24.94 -19.12
CA LEU A 302 -5.02 25.76 -18.87
C LEU A 302 -5.73 25.31 -17.61
N ASP A 303 -5.88 26.19 -16.63
CA ASP A 303 -6.59 25.92 -15.39
C ASP A 303 -7.98 26.56 -15.46
N THR A 304 -9.04 25.74 -15.40
CA THR A 304 -10.38 26.21 -15.75
C THR A 304 -11.50 25.53 -14.96
N GLY A 305 -12.72 26.03 -15.16
CA GLY A 305 -13.93 25.54 -14.51
C GLY A 305 -15.10 26.49 -14.73
N ALA A 306 -16.31 25.98 -14.54
CA ALA A 306 -17.53 26.77 -14.63
C ALA A 306 -18.31 26.71 -13.31
N LEU A 307 -18.41 27.86 -12.67
CA LEU A 307 -19.14 28.05 -11.43
C LEU A 307 -20.64 27.87 -11.66
N TYR A 308 -21.28 27.17 -10.73
CA TYR A 308 -22.74 27.18 -10.60
C TYR A 308 -23.16 27.44 -9.14
N ASP A 309 -24.02 28.43 -8.91
CA ASP A 309 -24.59 28.72 -7.58
C ASP A 309 -26.03 28.19 -7.51
N HIS A 310 -26.23 27.08 -6.79
CA HIS A 310 -27.54 26.44 -6.62
C HIS A 310 -28.58 27.33 -5.90
N THR A 311 -28.15 28.42 -5.25
CA THR A 311 -29.06 29.39 -4.61
C THR A 311 -29.58 30.45 -5.59
N ARG A 312 -29.02 30.50 -6.80
CA ARG A 312 -29.37 31.46 -7.85
C ARG A 312 -30.32 30.84 -8.87
N ARG A 313 -31.18 31.70 -9.42
CA ARG A 313 -32.00 31.37 -10.58
C ARG A 313 -31.18 31.62 -11.85
N GLY A 314 -31.64 31.10 -12.98
CA GLY A 314 -30.97 31.29 -14.27
C GLY A 314 -31.11 30.06 -15.14
N ASP A 315 -30.14 29.86 -16.02
CA ASP A 315 -30.01 28.70 -16.88
C ASP A 315 -29.71 27.43 -16.09
N ALA A 316 -29.98 26.28 -16.70
CA ALA A 316 -29.71 24.99 -16.10
C ALA A 316 -28.21 24.73 -16.00
N GLU A 317 -27.78 24.07 -14.91
CA GLU A 317 -26.38 23.76 -14.61
C GLU A 317 -25.64 23.11 -15.79
N LEU A 318 -26.25 22.12 -16.43
CA LEU A 318 -25.67 21.47 -17.62
C LEU A 318 -25.38 22.48 -18.73
N LEU A 319 -26.29 23.43 -19.00
CA LEU A 319 -26.09 24.40 -20.08
C LEU A 319 -24.95 25.37 -19.76
N VAL A 320 -24.82 25.79 -18.50
CA VAL A 320 -23.74 26.69 -18.06
C VAL A 320 -22.39 26.00 -18.19
N LYS A 321 -22.25 24.80 -17.62
CA LYS A 321 -20.99 24.04 -17.64
C LYS A 321 -20.64 23.56 -19.06
N GLN A 322 -21.62 23.03 -19.79
CA GLN A 322 -21.43 22.60 -21.19
C GLN A 322 -21.13 23.75 -22.15
N GLY A 323 -21.73 24.92 -21.93
CA GLY A 323 -21.42 26.13 -22.69
C GLY A 323 -19.97 26.58 -22.50
N TRP A 324 -19.40 26.35 -21.31
CA TRP A 324 -18.01 26.65 -21.01
C TRP A 324 -17.05 25.59 -21.56
N TRP A 325 -17.19 24.32 -21.15
CA TRP A 325 -16.20 23.30 -21.51
C TRP A 325 -16.13 23.06 -23.02
N ARG A 326 -17.22 23.25 -23.78
CA ARG A 326 -17.18 23.13 -25.25
C ARG A 326 -16.33 24.21 -25.90
N GLN A 327 -16.34 25.42 -25.34
CA GLN A 327 -15.46 26.49 -25.80
C GLN A 327 -14.00 26.21 -25.43
N VAL A 328 -13.76 25.66 -24.23
CA VAL A 328 -12.42 25.18 -23.84
C VAL A 328 -11.92 24.10 -24.80
N ILE A 329 -12.74 23.09 -25.10
CA ILE A 329 -12.42 22.02 -26.07
C ILE A 329 -12.06 22.63 -27.44
N ALA A 330 -12.85 23.60 -27.93
CA ALA A 330 -12.56 24.29 -29.19
C ALA A 330 -11.21 25.05 -29.13
N SER A 331 -10.93 25.77 -28.03
CA SER A 331 -9.65 26.46 -27.87
C SER A 331 -8.46 25.50 -27.86
N VAL A 332 -8.58 24.30 -27.27
CA VAL A 332 -7.53 23.27 -27.33
C VAL A 332 -7.28 22.80 -28.77
N GLN A 333 -8.33 22.71 -29.60
CA GLN A 333 -8.21 22.35 -31.02
C GLN A 333 -7.47 23.43 -31.82
N ASP A 334 -7.79 24.70 -31.56
CA ASP A 334 -7.24 25.83 -32.30
C ASP A 334 -5.86 26.27 -31.81
N ARG A 335 -5.46 25.85 -30.60
CA ARG A 335 -4.21 26.26 -29.93
C ARG A 335 -3.39 25.02 -29.52
N PRO A 336 -2.57 24.45 -30.42
CA PRO A 336 -1.91 23.14 -30.22
C PRO A 336 -0.84 23.12 -29.12
N LEU A 337 -0.41 24.28 -28.65
CA LEU A 337 0.46 24.37 -27.46
C LEU A 337 -0.31 24.19 -26.15
N ILE A 338 -1.64 24.26 -26.13
CA ILE A 338 -2.42 23.83 -24.96
C ILE A 338 -2.34 22.31 -24.87
N ARG A 339 -1.43 21.83 -24.02
CA ARG A 339 -1.12 20.40 -23.86
C ARG A 339 -1.62 19.84 -22.53
N GLY A 340 -2.14 20.69 -21.65
CA GLY A 340 -2.79 20.27 -20.42
C GLY A 340 -3.99 21.13 -20.09
N VAL A 341 -5.05 20.53 -19.58
CA VAL A 341 -6.21 21.24 -19.03
C VAL A 341 -6.59 20.67 -17.67
N THR A 342 -6.60 21.50 -16.64
CA THR A 342 -7.16 21.15 -15.33
C THR A 342 -8.56 21.73 -15.17
N PHE A 343 -9.51 20.94 -14.69
CA PHE A 343 -10.87 21.36 -14.36
C PHE A 343 -11.06 21.37 -12.85
N VAL A 344 -11.45 22.51 -12.28
CA VAL A 344 -11.72 22.63 -10.84
C VAL A 344 -12.90 21.75 -10.45
N GLU A 345 -12.67 20.77 -9.57
CA GLU A 345 -13.67 19.77 -9.16
C GLU A 345 -13.90 19.80 -7.65
N THR A 346 -14.08 21.02 -7.12
CA THR A 346 -14.38 21.26 -5.70
C THR A 346 -15.59 22.16 -5.50
N ASN A 347 -16.17 22.10 -4.31
CA ASN A 347 -17.11 23.11 -3.81
C ASN A 347 -16.35 24.07 -2.91
N ARG A 348 -16.22 25.33 -3.30
CA ARG A 348 -15.55 26.34 -2.48
C ARG A 348 -16.33 27.64 -2.42
N ARG A 349 -16.00 28.46 -1.41
CA ARG A 349 -16.64 29.77 -1.27
C ARG A 349 -16.00 30.76 -2.23
N GLU A 350 -16.83 31.46 -2.98
CA GLU A 350 -16.36 32.36 -4.03
C GLU A 350 -16.78 33.81 -3.75
N PRO A 351 -15.82 34.76 -3.69
CA PRO A 351 -16.13 36.19 -3.57
C PRO A 351 -17.13 36.66 -4.63
N GLU A 352 -16.98 36.21 -5.87
CA GLU A 352 -17.85 36.53 -7.01
C GLU A 352 -19.28 36.05 -6.79
N ALA A 353 -19.46 34.94 -6.06
CA ALA A 353 -20.75 34.43 -5.62
C ALA A 353 -21.22 35.06 -4.30
N GLY A 354 -20.65 36.19 -3.88
CA GLY A 354 -20.93 36.83 -2.59
C GLY A 354 -20.54 35.97 -1.40
N ASN A 355 -19.39 35.29 -1.49
CA ASN A 355 -18.83 34.35 -0.51
C ASN A 355 -19.75 33.14 -0.19
N ARG A 356 -20.64 32.80 -1.14
CA ARG A 356 -21.46 31.57 -1.12
C ARG A 356 -20.66 30.39 -1.65
N VAL A 357 -21.10 29.18 -1.32
CA VAL A 357 -20.53 27.95 -1.85
C VAL A 357 -20.95 27.81 -3.31
N ALA A 358 -19.96 27.83 -4.20
CA ALA A 358 -20.08 27.58 -5.62
C ALA A 358 -19.78 26.11 -5.93
N ASP A 359 -20.52 25.53 -6.88
CA ASP A 359 -20.29 24.17 -7.36
C ASP A 359 -19.55 24.19 -8.70
N TRP A 360 -18.26 23.87 -8.66
CA TRP A 360 -17.40 23.81 -9.85
C TRP A 360 -17.38 22.43 -10.51
N ARG A 361 -17.93 21.39 -9.85
CA ARG A 361 -17.73 19.99 -10.23
C ARG A 361 -18.52 19.59 -11.47
N ASP A 362 -17.87 19.20 -12.55
CA ASP A 362 -18.53 18.67 -13.76
C ASP A 362 -18.99 17.22 -13.55
N THR A 363 -18.36 16.51 -12.60
CA THR A 363 -18.64 15.07 -12.37
C THR A 363 -19.66 14.77 -11.26
N ALA A 364 -20.10 15.77 -10.50
CA ALA A 364 -20.96 15.54 -9.33
C ALA A 364 -22.36 14.99 -9.69
N VAL A 365 -22.90 15.40 -10.85
CA VAL A 365 -24.23 14.97 -11.33
C VAL A 365 -24.06 13.99 -12.49
N PRO A 366 -24.60 12.74 -12.43
CA PRO A 366 -24.35 11.72 -13.45
C PRO A 366 -24.69 12.14 -14.90
N GLY A 367 -25.74 12.95 -15.08
CA GLY A 367 -26.12 13.47 -16.40
C GLY A 367 -25.14 14.51 -16.96
N ILE A 368 -24.52 15.30 -16.07
CA ILE A 368 -23.49 16.29 -16.43
C ILE A 368 -22.18 15.56 -16.70
N ALA A 369 -21.77 14.65 -15.81
CA ALA A 369 -20.57 13.82 -15.97
C ALA A 369 -20.58 13.04 -17.29
N GLY A 370 -21.70 12.41 -17.62
CA GLY A 370 -21.86 11.69 -18.89
C GLY A 370 -21.79 12.60 -20.12
N SER A 371 -22.31 13.82 -20.02
CA SER A 371 -22.24 14.82 -21.09
C SER A 371 -20.82 15.36 -21.28
N PHE A 372 -20.13 15.63 -20.17
CA PHE A 372 -18.74 16.08 -20.14
C PHE A 372 -17.83 15.03 -20.78
N ARG A 373 -17.90 13.76 -20.34
CA ARG A 373 -17.17 12.65 -20.96
C ARG A 373 -17.46 12.55 -22.46
N THR A 374 -18.73 12.60 -22.85
CA THR A 374 -19.13 12.47 -24.26
C THR A 374 -18.54 13.58 -25.13
N ASP A 375 -18.51 14.82 -24.65
CA ASP A 375 -17.94 15.94 -25.40
C ASP A 375 -16.39 15.85 -25.46
N LEU A 376 -15.73 15.41 -24.38
CA LEU A 376 -14.28 15.15 -24.37
C LEU A 376 -13.92 14.04 -25.38
N GLU A 377 -14.60 12.89 -25.33
CA GLU A 377 -14.37 11.76 -26.24
C GLU A 377 -14.62 12.14 -27.70
N ARG A 378 -15.68 12.91 -27.99
CA ARG A 378 -15.98 13.38 -29.35
C ARG A 378 -14.96 14.34 -29.93
N SER A 379 -14.17 14.99 -29.09
CA SER A 379 -13.15 15.92 -29.57
C SER A 379 -11.97 15.18 -30.21
N ASP A 380 -11.69 13.92 -29.81
CA ASP A 380 -10.48 13.17 -30.18
C ASP A 380 -9.14 13.90 -29.87
N HIS A 381 -9.17 14.97 -29.07
CA HIS A 381 -7.99 15.79 -28.72
C HIS A 381 -7.55 15.65 -27.26
N PHE A 382 -8.25 14.87 -26.44
CA PHE A 382 -7.86 14.61 -25.05
C PHE A 382 -7.37 13.19 -24.87
N ALA A 383 -6.21 13.05 -24.25
CA ALA A 383 -5.66 11.77 -23.85
C ALA A 383 -6.31 11.30 -22.55
N PHE A 384 -6.88 10.10 -22.55
CA PHE A 384 -7.34 9.41 -21.34
C PHE A 384 -6.23 8.51 -20.79
N GLY A 385 -6.25 8.27 -19.48
CA GLY A 385 -5.27 7.43 -18.81
C GLY A 385 -5.36 5.94 -19.18
N PRO A 386 -4.29 5.16 -18.96
CA PRO A 386 -3.01 5.56 -18.38
C PRO A 386 -2.10 6.28 -19.38
N VAL A 387 -1.39 7.29 -18.91
CA VAL A 387 -0.32 8.00 -19.65
C VAL A 387 1.07 7.76 -19.05
N THR A 388 1.13 7.19 -17.85
CA THR A 388 2.33 6.64 -17.19
C THR A 388 2.06 5.19 -16.76
N ASP A 389 3.10 4.49 -16.30
CA ASP A 389 2.95 3.11 -15.81
C ASP A 389 2.05 3.04 -14.57
N ARG A 390 1.14 2.06 -14.56
CA ARG A 390 0.21 1.86 -13.43
C ARG A 390 0.87 1.10 -12.29
N VAL A 391 0.77 1.66 -11.09
CA VAL A 391 1.14 1.02 -9.83
C VAL A 391 -0.11 0.57 -9.09
N THR A 392 -0.56 -0.64 -9.37
CA THR A 392 -1.83 -1.21 -8.88
C THR A 392 -1.76 -1.71 -7.43
N THR A 393 -2.90 -1.72 -6.74
CA THR A 393 -3.04 -2.36 -5.42
C THR A 393 -2.70 -3.86 -5.48
N GLN A 394 -2.95 -4.53 -6.61
CA GLN A 394 -2.58 -5.94 -6.79
C GLN A 394 -1.05 -6.12 -6.77
N GLN A 395 -0.29 -5.22 -7.41
CA GLN A 395 1.16 -5.21 -7.31
C GLN A 395 1.61 -4.94 -5.87
N GLY A 396 0.95 -4.05 -5.14
CA GLY A 396 1.24 -3.83 -3.71
C GLY A 396 1.01 -5.08 -2.85
N ASN A 397 -0.10 -5.77 -3.06
CA ASN A 397 -0.39 -7.03 -2.37
C ASN A 397 0.62 -8.11 -2.76
N ALA A 398 1.00 -8.20 -4.04
CA ALA A 398 2.04 -9.12 -4.51
C ALA A 398 3.43 -8.76 -3.98
N ALA A 399 3.74 -7.48 -3.79
CA ALA A 399 5.00 -7.04 -3.21
C ALA A 399 5.12 -7.47 -1.75
N THR A 400 4.01 -7.62 -1.01
CA THR A 400 4.08 -8.21 0.35
C THR A 400 4.52 -9.68 0.34
N ASP A 401 4.46 -10.36 -0.80
CA ASP A 401 4.95 -11.72 -1.00
C ASP A 401 6.45 -11.72 -1.30
N GLN A 402 7.23 -11.18 -0.36
CA GLN A 402 8.66 -11.00 -0.50
C GLN A 402 9.44 -11.62 0.64
N GLN A 403 10.63 -12.11 0.29
CA GLN A 403 11.53 -12.72 1.22
C GLN A 403 12.59 -11.72 1.71
N TYR A 404 12.83 -11.70 3.02
CA TYR A 404 14.08 -11.17 3.56
C TYR A 404 15.21 -12.11 3.16
N ASP A 405 16.08 -11.67 2.25
CA ASP A 405 17.32 -12.37 1.97
C ASP A 405 18.28 -12.20 3.14
N THR A 406 18.53 -13.28 3.87
CA THR A 406 19.49 -13.30 4.97
C THR A 406 20.88 -13.75 4.53
N GLY A 407 21.07 -14.01 3.24
CA GLY A 407 22.30 -14.55 2.66
C GLY A 407 22.55 -16.02 3.01
N GLY A 408 23.33 -16.69 2.17
CA GLY A 408 23.76 -18.07 2.36
C GLY A 408 22.85 -19.13 1.74
N ASP A 409 23.32 -20.38 1.75
CA ASP A 409 22.61 -21.52 1.17
C ASP A 409 21.39 -21.91 2.04
N GLN A 410 20.22 -21.41 1.67
CA GLN A 410 18.97 -21.66 2.38
C GLN A 410 18.57 -23.14 2.34
N MET A 411 18.86 -23.82 1.24
CA MET A 411 18.60 -25.25 1.09
C MET A 411 19.47 -26.06 2.04
N ALA A 412 20.71 -25.63 2.30
CA ALA A 412 21.58 -26.28 3.28
C ALA A 412 21.00 -26.20 4.70
N TRP A 413 20.37 -25.08 5.07
CA TRP A 413 19.66 -24.96 6.35
C TRP A 413 18.50 -25.97 6.46
N ILE A 414 17.71 -26.12 5.39
CA ILE A 414 16.61 -27.11 5.34
C ILE A 414 17.17 -28.52 5.55
N VAL A 415 18.24 -28.88 4.83
CA VAL A 415 18.91 -30.18 4.91
C VAL A 415 19.38 -30.46 6.34
N TRP A 416 20.17 -29.55 6.92
CA TRP A 416 20.76 -29.78 8.25
C TRP A 416 19.73 -29.78 9.36
N LEU A 417 18.66 -28.99 9.23
CA LEU A 417 17.55 -29.02 10.17
C LEU A 417 16.75 -30.32 10.08
N ALA A 418 16.48 -30.81 8.86
CA ALA A 418 15.85 -32.11 8.64
C ALA A 418 16.69 -33.25 9.24
N VAL A 419 18.02 -33.21 9.08
CA VAL A 419 18.93 -34.18 9.69
C VAL A 419 18.88 -34.11 11.22
N GLY A 420 19.02 -32.91 11.79
CA GLY A 420 18.96 -32.71 13.24
C GLY A 420 17.65 -33.24 13.83
N LEU A 421 16.52 -32.92 13.20
CA LEU A 421 15.19 -33.40 13.58
C LEU A 421 15.06 -34.93 13.43
N ALA A 422 15.57 -35.52 12.35
CA ALA A 422 15.55 -36.97 12.14
C ALA A 422 16.40 -37.71 13.19
N VAL A 423 17.57 -37.18 13.54
CA VAL A 423 18.42 -37.74 14.61
C VAL A 423 17.69 -37.67 15.95
N VAL A 424 17.12 -36.52 16.31
CA VAL A 424 16.35 -36.38 17.56
C VAL A 424 15.12 -37.30 17.56
N PHE A 425 14.46 -37.48 16.42
CA PHE A 425 13.37 -38.44 16.25
C PHE A 425 13.81 -39.88 16.53
N LEU A 426 14.92 -40.33 15.95
CA LEU A 426 15.46 -41.67 16.20
C LEU A 426 15.86 -41.85 17.68
N LEU A 427 16.51 -40.84 18.27
CA LEU A 427 16.85 -40.81 19.69
C LEU A 427 15.59 -40.86 20.56
N SER A 428 14.49 -40.23 20.16
CA SER A 428 13.21 -40.29 20.89
C SER A 428 12.70 -41.73 21.03
N GLY A 429 12.96 -42.60 20.03
CA GLY A 429 12.66 -44.02 20.10
C GLY A 429 13.44 -44.75 21.18
N LEU A 430 14.73 -44.42 21.32
CA LEU A 430 15.63 -44.98 22.35
C LEU A 430 15.27 -44.45 23.75
N PHE A 431 15.21 -43.14 23.92
CA PHE A 431 14.88 -42.49 25.20
C PHE A 431 13.45 -42.77 25.65
N GLY A 432 12.51 -42.95 24.73
CA GLY A 432 11.14 -43.35 25.06
C GLY A 432 11.05 -44.71 25.74
N ARG A 433 12.06 -45.58 25.57
CA ARG A 433 12.21 -46.86 26.28
C ARG A 433 12.97 -46.68 27.60
N LEU A 434 14.04 -45.90 27.59
CA LEU A 434 14.94 -45.73 28.75
C LEU A 434 14.35 -44.82 29.84
N LEU A 435 13.55 -43.81 29.47
CA LEU A 435 13.03 -42.77 30.37
C LEU A 435 11.50 -42.62 30.23
N PRO A 436 10.71 -43.65 30.57
CA PRO A 436 9.25 -43.61 30.44
C PRO A 436 8.61 -42.49 31.27
N GLY A 437 9.26 -42.10 32.38
CA GLY A 437 8.80 -41.01 33.23
C GLY A 437 8.79 -39.63 32.59
N TRP A 438 9.45 -39.42 31.44
CA TRP A 438 9.48 -38.13 30.72
C TRP A 438 8.30 -37.92 29.77
N ARG A 439 7.57 -38.99 29.46
CA ARG A 439 6.55 -39.01 28.41
C ARG A 439 5.32 -38.18 28.76
N TYR A 440 4.58 -37.82 27.72
CA TYR A 440 3.30 -37.13 27.85
C TYR A 440 2.30 -38.01 28.63
N PRO A 441 1.62 -37.50 29.68
CA PRO A 441 0.85 -38.34 30.61
C PRO A 441 -0.42 -38.99 30.05
N ASP A 442 -1.06 -38.43 29.02
CA ASP A 442 -2.40 -38.86 28.60
C ASP A 442 -2.61 -38.72 27.08
N ASP A 443 -2.40 -39.81 26.30
CA ASP A 443 -2.74 -39.86 24.87
C ASP A 443 -4.22 -40.26 24.59
N GLY A 444 -4.96 -40.70 25.62
CA GLY A 444 -6.27 -41.37 25.48
C GLY A 444 -7.47 -40.75 26.22
N LYS A 445 -7.27 -39.75 27.11
CA LYS A 445 -8.39 -39.10 27.82
C LYS A 445 -8.96 -37.93 27.01
N PRO A 446 -10.26 -37.59 27.17
CA PRO A 446 -10.92 -36.48 26.47
C PRO A 446 -10.52 -35.07 26.98
N GLY A 447 -9.23 -34.85 27.26
CA GLY A 447 -8.66 -33.56 27.67
C GLY A 447 -8.03 -32.78 26.51
N ARG A 448 -7.78 -31.48 26.72
CA ARG A 448 -7.05 -30.61 25.79
C ARG A 448 -5.58 -31.06 25.67
N ASP A 449 -5.09 -31.29 24.46
CA ASP A 449 -3.70 -31.71 24.21
C ASP A 449 -2.75 -30.50 24.30
N LEU A 450 -1.97 -30.42 25.38
CA LEU A 450 -1.08 -29.28 25.65
C LEU A 450 0.13 -29.25 24.70
N ARG A 451 0.45 -30.34 24.00
CA ARG A 451 1.52 -30.34 22.99
C ARG A 451 1.15 -29.41 21.82
N LEU A 452 -0.13 -29.43 21.42
CA LEU A 452 -0.63 -28.55 20.37
C LEU A 452 -0.62 -27.09 20.82
N ASP A 453 -0.97 -26.81 22.08
CA ASP A 453 -0.89 -25.46 22.63
C ASP A 453 0.56 -24.97 22.69
N LEU A 454 1.49 -25.79 23.20
CA LEU A 454 2.92 -25.44 23.25
C LEU A 454 3.46 -25.13 21.85
N PHE A 455 3.08 -25.94 20.87
CA PHE A 455 3.55 -25.79 19.50
C PHE A 455 2.91 -24.58 18.79
N ARG A 456 1.62 -24.31 19.01
CA ARG A 456 1.01 -23.03 18.58
C ARG A 456 1.71 -21.83 19.21
N GLY A 457 2.14 -21.94 20.46
CA GLY A 457 2.91 -20.92 21.17
C GLY A 457 4.25 -20.62 20.52
N PHE A 458 4.98 -21.66 20.11
CA PHE A 458 6.21 -21.51 19.32
C PHE A 458 5.95 -20.75 18.03
N ILE A 459 4.97 -21.20 17.25
CA ILE A 459 4.68 -20.64 15.92
C ILE A 459 4.26 -19.18 16.02
N ILE A 460 3.36 -18.83 16.94
CA ILE A 460 2.92 -17.44 17.07
C ILE A 460 4.06 -16.51 17.53
N LEU A 461 4.98 -17.00 18.37
CA LEU A 461 6.16 -16.22 18.73
C LEU A 461 7.10 -16.01 17.54
N ALA A 462 7.30 -17.06 16.73
CA ALA A 462 8.07 -16.93 15.49
C ALA A 462 7.45 -15.86 14.57
N VAL A 463 6.13 -15.90 14.38
CA VAL A 463 5.37 -14.90 13.61
C VAL A 463 5.55 -13.49 14.21
N VAL A 464 5.40 -13.30 15.52
CA VAL A 464 5.60 -12.00 16.17
C VAL A 464 7.01 -11.47 15.94
N ILE A 465 8.04 -12.33 16.04
CA ILE A 465 9.43 -11.95 15.85
C ILE A 465 9.68 -11.51 14.41
N THR A 466 9.16 -12.23 13.40
CA THR A 466 9.40 -11.92 11.99
C THR A 466 8.63 -10.70 11.50
N HIS A 467 7.45 -10.41 12.07
CA HIS A 467 6.66 -9.22 11.72
C HIS A 467 7.16 -7.93 12.38
N ILE A 468 8.01 -8.05 13.40
CA ILE A 468 8.66 -6.92 14.05
C ILE A 468 10.06 -6.88 13.48
N GLU A 469 10.20 -6.16 12.36
CA GLU A 469 11.37 -6.11 11.46
C GLU A 469 12.60 -5.42 12.10
N ILE A 470 13.03 -5.93 13.24
CA ILE A 470 14.21 -5.47 13.98
C ILE A 470 15.32 -6.52 13.89
N GLY A 471 16.56 -6.06 13.74
CA GLY A 471 17.73 -6.92 13.62
C GLY A 471 18.11 -7.55 14.97
N GLY A 472 18.47 -8.83 14.99
CA GLY A 472 18.98 -9.47 16.20
C GLY A 472 18.94 -11.00 16.19
N PRO A 473 19.42 -11.63 17.27
CA PRO A 473 19.55 -13.08 17.38
C PRO A 473 18.23 -13.83 17.20
N TYR A 474 17.11 -13.26 17.68
CA TYR A 474 15.80 -13.89 17.52
C TYR A 474 15.31 -13.84 16.08
N SER A 475 15.43 -12.71 15.39
CA SER A 475 15.09 -12.60 13.97
C SER A 475 15.95 -13.54 13.14
N TYR A 476 17.26 -13.56 13.36
CA TYR A 476 18.17 -14.48 12.69
C TYR A 476 17.76 -15.94 12.92
N LEU A 477 17.61 -16.35 14.18
CA LEU A 477 17.23 -17.72 14.50
C LEU A 477 15.86 -18.07 13.90
N THR A 478 14.88 -17.17 13.95
CA THR A 478 13.54 -17.46 13.45
C THR A 478 13.51 -17.56 11.93
N LEU A 479 14.21 -16.67 11.22
CA LEU A 479 14.30 -16.69 9.76
C LEU A 479 15.08 -17.91 9.22
N HIS A 480 16.04 -18.45 9.99
CA HIS A 480 16.85 -19.61 9.59
C HIS A 480 16.35 -20.95 10.16
N ALA A 481 16.02 -21.04 11.44
CA ALA A 481 15.56 -22.28 12.10
C ALA A 481 14.12 -22.68 11.75
N VAL A 482 13.36 -21.77 11.16
CA VAL A 482 12.02 -22.04 10.61
C VAL A 482 12.10 -22.15 9.07
N GLY A 483 13.32 -22.14 8.50
CA GLY A 483 13.60 -21.96 7.07
C GLY A 483 13.07 -23.01 6.09
N ALA A 484 12.48 -24.10 6.58
CA ALA A 484 11.81 -25.14 5.79
C ALA A 484 10.27 -24.96 5.73
N ILE A 485 9.68 -24.26 6.70
CA ILE A 485 8.23 -24.08 6.86
C ILE A 485 7.99 -22.67 7.40
N THR A 486 7.57 -21.71 6.58
CA THR A 486 7.12 -20.40 7.08
C THR A 486 6.02 -20.64 8.13
N GLY A 487 6.18 -20.15 9.37
CA GLY A 487 5.30 -20.54 10.49
C GLY A 487 3.78 -20.48 10.21
N ALA A 488 3.35 -19.69 9.22
CA ALA A 488 2.00 -19.63 8.67
C ALA A 488 1.41 -21.01 8.28
N GLU A 489 2.13 -21.85 7.53
CA GLU A 489 1.60 -23.15 7.06
C GLU A 489 1.22 -24.05 8.23
N MET A 490 2.11 -24.12 9.21
CA MET A 490 1.90 -24.90 10.40
C MET A 490 0.75 -24.33 11.25
N PHE A 491 0.59 -23.01 11.28
CA PHE A 491 -0.54 -22.38 11.94
C PHE A 491 -1.88 -22.74 11.28
N VAL A 492 -1.94 -22.73 9.94
CA VAL A 492 -3.11 -23.16 9.15
C VAL A 492 -3.40 -24.65 9.37
N PHE A 493 -2.36 -25.50 9.31
CA PHE A 493 -2.45 -26.93 9.56
C PHE A 493 -3.02 -27.26 10.94
N LEU A 494 -2.44 -26.68 11.99
CA LEU A 494 -2.87 -26.90 13.37
C LEU A 494 -4.28 -26.36 13.61
N SER A 495 -4.65 -25.26 12.98
CA SER A 495 -6.01 -24.73 13.05
C SER A 495 -7.02 -25.71 12.48
N GLY A 496 -6.76 -26.27 11.29
CA GLY A 496 -7.56 -27.35 10.71
C GLY A 496 -7.61 -28.57 11.63
N MET A 497 -6.47 -29.01 12.17
CA MET A 497 -6.40 -30.16 13.06
C MET A 497 -7.23 -29.98 14.34
N VAL A 498 -7.07 -28.86 15.04
CA VAL A 498 -7.82 -28.55 16.27
C VAL A 498 -9.32 -28.51 16.00
N LEU A 499 -9.74 -27.93 14.87
CA LEU A 499 -11.13 -27.91 14.45
C LEU A 499 -11.67 -29.31 14.14
N GLY A 500 -10.92 -30.11 13.37
CA GLY A 500 -11.26 -31.49 13.05
C GLY A 500 -11.39 -32.39 14.29
N MET A 501 -10.57 -32.13 15.31
CA MET A 501 -10.65 -32.82 16.60
C MET A 501 -11.86 -32.40 17.45
N THR A 502 -12.16 -31.10 17.51
CA THR A 502 -13.12 -30.54 18.48
C THR A 502 -14.56 -30.53 17.97
N TYR A 503 -14.75 -30.34 16.68
CA TYR A 503 -16.08 -30.23 16.07
C TYR A 503 -16.95 -31.49 16.23
N PRO A 504 -16.42 -32.74 16.12
CA PRO A 504 -17.21 -33.95 16.36
C PRO A 504 -17.76 -34.02 17.79
N PHE A 505 -17.02 -33.50 18.78
CA PHE A 505 -17.51 -33.41 20.16
C PHE A 505 -18.63 -32.36 20.29
N ALA A 506 -18.53 -31.24 19.57
CA ALA A 506 -19.57 -30.23 19.52
C ALA A 506 -20.87 -30.79 18.91
N ILE A 507 -20.78 -31.55 17.80
CA ILE A 507 -21.94 -32.23 17.20
C ILE A 507 -22.56 -33.21 18.19
N LYS A 508 -21.75 -34.05 18.85
CA LYS A 508 -22.26 -35.02 19.84
C LYS A 508 -22.98 -34.37 21.01
N LYS A 509 -22.53 -33.17 21.42
CA LYS A 509 -23.07 -32.46 22.57
C LYS A 509 -24.29 -31.58 22.23
N PHE A 510 -24.29 -30.93 21.08
CA PHE A 510 -25.26 -29.88 20.74
C PHE A 510 -26.08 -30.16 19.46
N GLY A 511 -25.76 -31.21 18.72
CA GLY A 511 -26.35 -31.49 17.42
C GLY A 511 -25.61 -30.82 16.26
N GLU A 512 -25.89 -31.30 15.04
CA GLU A 512 -25.15 -30.93 13.83
C GLU A 512 -25.36 -29.47 13.44
N TRP A 513 -26.61 -29.01 13.43
CA TRP A 513 -26.96 -27.63 13.09
C TRP A 513 -26.41 -26.60 14.10
N ALA A 514 -26.50 -26.89 15.39
CA ALA A 514 -25.99 -26.00 16.43
C ALA A 514 -24.45 -25.90 16.40
N ALA A 515 -23.76 -27.01 16.10
CA ALA A 515 -22.31 -27.01 15.90
C ALA A 515 -21.92 -26.19 14.65
N ALA A 516 -22.67 -26.29 13.55
CA ALA A 516 -22.47 -25.48 12.35
C ALA A 516 -22.64 -23.99 12.61
N ILE A 517 -23.73 -23.60 13.28
CA ILE A 517 -23.95 -22.21 13.73
C ILE A 517 -22.79 -21.74 14.61
N GLY A 518 -22.28 -22.59 15.50
CA GLY A 518 -21.13 -22.28 16.34
C GLY A 518 -19.86 -21.98 15.53
N ALA A 519 -19.59 -22.77 14.48
CA ALA A 519 -18.47 -22.52 13.58
C ALA A 519 -18.66 -21.23 12.76
N TRP A 520 -19.84 -20.97 12.22
CA TRP A 520 -20.10 -19.73 11.49
C TRP A 520 -20.07 -18.49 12.40
N LYS A 521 -20.52 -18.59 13.65
CA LYS A 521 -20.34 -17.52 14.65
C LYS A 521 -18.86 -17.23 14.90
N ARG A 522 -18.01 -18.26 14.89
CA ARG A 522 -16.55 -18.08 15.01
C ARG A 522 -15.96 -17.41 13.75
N ALA A 523 -16.35 -17.85 12.56
CA ALA A 523 -15.93 -17.23 11.30
C ALA A 523 -16.34 -15.74 11.25
N ARG A 524 -17.60 -15.44 11.60
CA ARG A 524 -18.10 -14.07 11.75
C ARG A 524 -17.28 -13.27 12.76
N LYS A 525 -16.93 -13.86 13.90
CA LYS A 525 -16.10 -13.17 14.91
C LYS A 525 -14.71 -12.84 14.37
N GLN A 526 -14.07 -13.75 13.63
CA GLN A 526 -12.79 -13.48 12.99
C GLN A 526 -12.91 -12.34 11.97
N TYR A 527 -13.93 -12.39 11.11
CA TYR A 527 -14.20 -11.34 10.13
C TYR A 527 -14.40 -9.96 10.78
N LEU A 528 -15.28 -9.88 11.79
CA LEU A 528 -15.52 -8.63 12.50
C LEU A 528 -14.27 -8.10 13.20
N VAL A 529 -13.45 -8.98 13.79
CA VAL A 529 -12.20 -8.58 14.41
C VAL A 529 -11.22 -8.04 13.38
N THR A 530 -11.15 -8.63 12.18
CA THR A 530 -10.34 -8.10 11.08
C THR A 530 -10.80 -6.71 10.68
N LEU A 531 -12.09 -6.51 10.43
CA LEU A 531 -12.63 -5.18 10.11
C LEU A 531 -12.33 -4.14 11.19
N VAL A 532 -12.48 -4.53 12.47
CA VAL A 532 -12.18 -3.63 13.60
C VAL A 532 -10.69 -3.29 13.66
N VAL A 533 -9.79 -4.25 13.44
CA VAL A 533 -8.34 -3.97 13.41
C VAL A 533 -8.00 -3.01 12.28
N ILE A 534 -8.54 -3.22 11.07
CA ILE A 534 -8.36 -2.31 9.93
C ILE A 534 -8.85 -0.90 10.29
N ALA A 535 -10.06 -0.78 10.82
CA ALA A 535 -10.65 0.50 11.20
C ALA A 535 -9.86 1.21 12.33
N VAL A 536 -9.34 0.45 13.31
CA VAL A 536 -8.52 1.01 14.40
C VAL A 536 -7.18 1.49 13.86
N VAL A 537 -6.50 0.71 13.01
CA VAL A 537 -5.23 1.14 12.39
C VAL A 537 -5.45 2.38 11.53
N PHE A 538 -6.52 2.43 10.74
CA PHE A 538 -6.91 3.63 10.00
C PHE A 538 -7.15 4.82 10.94
N ALA A 539 -7.89 4.64 12.03
CA ALA A 539 -8.11 5.71 13.01
C ALA A 539 -6.80 6.19 13.67
N LEU A 540 -5.84 5.29 13.89
CA LEU A 540 -4.52 5.63 14.41
C LEU A 540 -3.65 6.42 13.41
N SER A 541 -3.96 6.39 12.11
CA SER A 541 -3.23 7.18 11.11
C SER A 541 -3.41 8.69 11.28
N PHE A 542 -4.48 9.12 11.95
CA PHE A 542 -4.73 10.51 12.32
C PHE A 542 -3.88 10.99 13.51
N VAL A 543 -3.13 10.09 14.17
CA VAL A 543 -2.31 10.44 15.34
C VAL A 543 -0.91 10.85 14.87
N PRO A 544 -0.50 12.13 14.98
CA PRO A 544 0.69 12.66 14.28
C PRO A 544 2.04 12.03 14.69
N PHE A 545 2.13 11.47 15.88
CA PHE A 545 3.36 10.85 16.39
C PHE A 545 3.44 9.34 16.10
N LEU A 546 2.40 8.74 15.53
CA LEU A 546 2.44 7.34 15.10
C LEU A 546 2.89 7.24 13.65
N ASN A 547 3.75 6.26 13.36
CA ASN A 547 4.17 5.92 12.00
C ASN A 547 3.32 4.75 11.48
N THR A 548 2.08 5.03 11.10
CA THR A 548 1.18 3.99 10.58
C THR A 548 1.62 3.46 9.22
N ASP A 549 2.32 4.27 8.42
CA ASP A 549 2.82 3.89 7.10
C ASP A 549 3.65 2.60 7.15
N ALA A 550 4.37 2.35 8.25
CA ALA A 550 5.14 1.12 8.47
C ALA A 550 4.31 -0.18 8.46
N ILE A 551 3.00 -0.09 8.68
CA ILE A 551 2.08 -1.24 8.62
C ILE A 551 0.96 -1.06 7.58
N THR A 552 0.70 0.15 7.10
CA THR A 552 -0.32 0.46 6.09
C THR A 552 0.23 0.63 4.68
N THR A 553 1.56 0.61 4.52
CA THR A 553 2.24 0.57 3.22
C THR A 553 3.22 -0.60 3.21
N PHE A 554 3.71 -0.95 2.02
CA PHE A 554 4.79 -1.91 1.87
C PHE A 554 5.86 -1.36 0.92
N THR A 555 7.11 -1.38 1.37
CA THR A 555 8.26 -1.03 0.54
C THR A 555 8.84 -2.29 -0.08
N ASP A 556 8.87 -2.31 -1.40
CA ASP A 556 9.48 -3.39 -2.17
C ASP A 556 10.99 -3.52 -1.86
N ARG A 557 11.47 -4.74 -1.72
CA ARG A 557 12.86 -5.08 -1.41
C ARG A 557 13.61 -5.60 -2.64
N GLY A 558 13.01 -5.57 -3.82
CA GLY A 558 13.60 -6.05 -5.06
C GLY A 558 13.60 -7.57 -5.21
N THR A 559 13.03 -8.31 -4.25
CA THR A 559 12.97 -9.79 -4.25
C THR A 559 11.64 -10.35 -4.72
N GLY A 560 10.67 -9.48 -5.02
CA GLY A 560 9.34 -9.85 -5.50
C GLY A 560 9.24 -9.95 -7.02
N THR A 561 8.01 -10.05 -7.52
CA THR A 561 7.72 -10.16 -8.97
C THR A 561 8.20 -8.96 -9.80
N GLY A 562 8.36 -7.79 -9.17
CA GLY A 562 8.93 -6.59 -9.79
C GLY A 562 10.46 -6.60 -9.93
N GLY A 563 11.15 -7.55 -9.29
CA GLY A 563 12.61 -7.66 -9.26
C GLY A 563 13.30 -6.42 -8.68
N VAL A 564 14.63 -6.33 -8.84
CA VAL A 564 15.45 -5.18 -8.40
C VAL A 564 14.97 -3.84 -8.95
N GLY A 565 14.28 -3.83 -10.10
CA GLY A 565 13.70 -2.61 -10.65
C GLY A 565 12.55 -2.03 -9.81
N ALA A 566 11.89 -2.83 -8.98
CA ALA A 566 10.87 -2.32 -8.07
C ALA A 566 11.44 -1.96 -6.69
N GLU A 567 12.71 -2.26 -6.39
CA GLU A 567 13.32 -2.04 -5.07
C GLU A 567 13.14 -0.58 -4.61
N GLY A 568 12.67 -0.39 -3.37
CA GLY A 568 12.38 0.92 -2.81
C GLY A 568 11.00 1.49 -3.15
N ARG A 569 10.25 0.92 -4.11
CA ARG A 569 8.89 1.34 -4.44
C ARG A 569 7.94 1.13 -3.27
N VAL A 570 7.14 2.15 -2.95
CA VAL A 570 6.19 2.11 -1.83
C VAL A 570 4.77 1.91 -2.35
N TYR A 571 4.13 0.85 -1.88
CA TYR A 571 2.74 0.53 -2.21
C TYR A 571 1.80 0.86 -1.06
N ASP A 572 0.65 1.45 -1.37
CA ASP A 572 -0.42 1.68 -0.40
C ASP A 572 -1.27 0.41 -0.21
N LEU A 573 -1.42 -0.02 1.04
CA LEU A 573 -2.25 -1.16 1.44
C LEU A 573 -3.59 -0.73 2.06
N TYR A 574 -3.82 0.59 2.17
CA TYR A 574 -5.08 1.21 2.59
C TYR A 574 -5.66 2.10 1.48
N PRO A 575 -5.79 1.57 0.24
CA PRO A 575 -6.29 2.36 -0.87
C PRO A 575 -7.69 2.87 -0.54
N ASN A 576 -7.90 4.15 -0.83
CA ASN A 576 -9.15 4.85 -0.59
C ASN A 576 -9.69 4.82 0.86
N ALA A 577 -8.83 4.58 1.87
CA ALA A 577 -9.30 4.49 3.25
C ALA A 577 -9.87 5.83 3.76
N MET A 578 -9.30 6.96 3.32
CA MET A 578 -9.78 8.31 3.66
C MET A 578 -11.23 8.53 3.24
N GLN A 579 -11.64 7.95 2.11
CA GLN A 579 -12.98 8.09 1.55
C GLN A 579 -14.04 7.40 2.42
N LEU A 580 -13.65 6.49 3.34
CA LEU A 580 -14.57 5.94 4.35
C LEU A 580 -15.14 7.02 5.30
N LEU A 581 -14.50 8.18 5.41
CA LEU A 581 -14.95 9.31 6.23
C LEU A 581 -15.92 10.24 5.51
N GLY A 582 -16.00 10.17 4.17
CA GLY A 582 -16.96 10.96 3.39
C GLY A 582 -18.40 10.66 3.81
N TYR A 583 -19.32 11.61 3.67
CA TYR A 583 -20.73 11.40 4.02
C TYR A 583 -21.68 11.68 2.83
N PRO A 584 -22.41 10.66 2.33
CA PRO A 584 -22.29 9.24 2.68
C PRO A 584 -20.96 8.65 2.15
N PRO A 585 -20.36 7.64 2.81
CA PRO A 585 -19.13 7.05 2.30
C PRO A 585 -19.40 6.38 0.95
N PRO A 586 -18.49 6.53 -0.04
CA PRO A 586 -18.73 6.00 -1.35
C PRO A 586 -18.66 4.47 -1.34
N TRP A 587 -19.49 3.84 -2.18
CA TRP A 587 -19.66 2.39 -2.16
C TRP A 587 -18.39 1.61 -2.49
N TYR A 588 -17.50 2.14 -3.35
CA TYR A 588 -16.25 1.46 -3.69
C TYR A 588 -15.33 1.32 -2.47
N ALA A 589 -15.21 2.37 -1.64
CA ALA A 589 -14.41 2.34 -0.42
C ALA A 589 -15.02 1.37 0.61
N ILE A 590 -16.35 1.40 0.77
CA ILE A 590 -17.08 0.45 1.64
C ILE A 590 -16.83 -0.99 1.17
N ARG A 591 -16.93 -1.25 -0.13
CA ARG A 591 -16.69 -2.57 -0.71
C ARG A 591 -15.26 -3.04 -0.44
N GLN A 592 -14.25 -2.21 -0.69
CA GLN A 592 -12.85 -2.55 -0.43
C GLN A 592 -12.62 -2.90 1.04
N PHE A 593 -13.21 -2.13 1.96
CA PHE A 593 -13.15 -2.42 3.40
C PHE A 593 -13.84 -3.74 3.75
N LEU A 594 -15.07 -3.96 3.29
CA LEU A 594 -15.86 -5.16 3.61
C LEU A 594 -15.28 -6.44 2.97
N LEU A 595 -14.65 -6.34 1.81
CA LEU A 595 -14.04 -7.46 1.09
C LEU A 595 -12.58 -7.72 1.51
N LEU A 596 -12.06 -7.00 2.51
CA LEU A 596 -10.69 -7.14 3.00
C LEU A 596 -9.65 -6.91 1.90
N GLU A 597 -9.92 -5.95 1.00
CA GLU A 597 -8.98 -5.50 -0.04
C GLU A 597 -7.95 -4.50 0.53
N MET A 598 -8.17 -4.03 1.76
CA MET A 598 -7.26 -3.19 2.53
C MET A 598 -6.99 -3.79 3.92
N GLY A 599 -5.81 -3.54 4.46
CA GLY A 599 -5.44 -4.03 5.78
C GLY A 599 -3.95 -3.95 6.08
N PRO A 600 -3.56 -4.08 7.36
CA PRO A 600 -2.17 -3.95 7.73
C PRO A 600 -1.43 -5.24 7.35
N TRP A 601 -0.30 -5.12 6.65
CA TRP A 601 0.39 -6.29 6.08
C TRP A 601 0.67 -7.44 7.07
N PRO A 602 0.99 -7.19 8.37
CA PRO A 602 1.21 -8.28 9.34
C PRO A 602 -0.03 -9.09 9.70
N PHE A 603 -1.21 -8.66 9.25
CA PHE A 603 -2.50 -9.24 9.61
C PHE A 603 -3.22 -9.92 8.44
N ASN A 604 -2.64 -9.87 7.23
CA ASN A 604 -3.28 -10.30 5.98
C ASN A 604 -3.82 -11.73 6.02
N ILE A 605 -3.10 -12.68 6.63
CA ILE A 605 -3.50 -14.10 6.72
C ILE A 605 -4.90 -14.32 7.34
N MET A 606 -5.42 -13.36 8.10
CA MET A 606 -6.75 -13.48 8.69
C MET A 606 -7.87 -13.55 7.66
N GLY A 607 -7.72 -12.94 6.49
CA GLY A 607 -8.68 -13.08 5.39
C GLY A 607 -8.84 -14.55 4.97
N LEU A 608 -7.72 -15.27 4.79
CA LEU A 608 -7.72 -16.71 4.51
C LEU A 608 -8.49 -17.49 5.58
N PHE A 609 -8.24 -17.22 6.87
CA PHE A 609 -8.92 -17.92 7.96
C PHE A 609 -10.43 -17.65 8.00
N VAL A 610 -10.87 -16.46 7.64
CA VAL A 610 -12.31 -16.14 7.54
C VAL A 610 -12.96 -17.03 6.48
N VAL A 611 -12.36 -17.10 5.28
CA VAL A 611 -12.87 -17.91 4.18
C VAL A 611 -12.85 -19.40 4.52
N LEU A 612 -11.71 -19.94 4.95
CA LEU A 612 -11.59 -21.35 5.33
C LEU A 612 -12.57 -21.74 6.46
N SER A 613 -12.78 -20.83 7.42
CA SER A 613 -13.69 -21.10 8.54
C SER A 613 -15.17 -21.15 8.12
N LEU A 614 -15.55 -20.43 7.06
CA LEU A 614 -16.89 -20.48 6.50
C LEU A 614 -17.23 -21.88 5.94
N PHE A 615 -16.23 -22.56 5.38
CA PHE A 615 -16.34 -23.91 4.80
C PHE A 615 -16.19 -25.05 5.81
N ILE A 616 -15.93 -24.77 7.10
CA ILE A 616 -15.80 -25.83 8.13
C ILE A 616 -17.04 -26.73 8.18
N PRO A 617 -18.29 -26.21 8.29
CA PRO A 617 -19.46 -27.07 8.38
C PRO A 617 -19.65 -28.01 7.18
N PRO A 618 -19.61 -27.57 5.91
CA PRO A 618 -19.77 -28.49 4.78
C PRO A 618 -18.62 -29.50 4.66
N LEU A 619 -17.38 -29.10 4.93
CA LEU A 619 -16.23 -30.03 4.90
C LEU A 619 -16.36 -31.13 5.96
N LEU A 620 -16.73 -30.77 7.19
CA LEU A 620 -16.90 -31.76 8.26
C LEU A 620 -18.16 -32.61 8.10
N TRP A 621 -19.19 -32.09 7.44
CA TRP A 621 -20.34 -32.87 7.02
C TRP A 621 -19.94 -34.01 6.07
N LEU A 622 -19.10 -33.73 5.07
CA LEU A 622 -18.55 -34.75 4.16
C LEU A 622 -17.66 -35.77 4.88
N ILE A 623 -16.70 -35.28 5.68
CA ILE A 623 -15.76 -36.12 6.42
C ILE A 623 -16.50 -37.09 7.36
N ARG A 624 -17.52 -36.60 8.06
CA ARG A 624 -18.33 -37.41 8.98
C ARG A 624 -19.07 -38.55 8.28
N ARG A 625 -19.46 -38.36 7.01
CA ARG A 625 -20.12 -39.38 6.18
C ARG A 625 -19.15 -40.35 5.52
N GLY A 626 -17.85 -40.23 5.78
CA GLY A 626 -16.82 -41.09 5.20
C GLY A 626 -16.29 -40.62 3.85
N PHE A 627 -16.76 -39.46 3.34
CA PHE A 627 -16.28 -38.85 2.09
C PHE A 627 -15.04 -37.97 2.30
N TRP A 628 -14.17 -38.33 3.26
CA TRP A 628 -12.92 -37.60 3.50
C TRP A 628 -11.99 -37.62 2.29
N TRP A 629 -12.00 -38.72 1.52
CA TRP A 629 -11.21 -38.85 0.30
C TRP A 629 -11.68 -37.90 -0.79
N VAL A 630 -13.00 -37.63 -0.90
CA VAL A 630 -13.55 -36.63 -1.83
C VAL A 630 -13.01 -35.25 -1.47
N VAL A 631 -13.03 -34.91 -0.17
CA VAL A 631 -12.49 -33.63 0.32
C VAL A 631 -11.02 -33.48 -0.09
N LEU A 632 -10.20 -34.51 0.12
CA LEU A 632 -8.78 -34.45 -0.25
C LEU A 632 -8.54 -34.44 -1.77
N VAL A 633 -9.30 -35.22 -2.55
CA VAL A 633 -9.18 -35.25 -4.03
C VAL A 633 -9.53 -33.89 -4.61
N VAL A 634 -10.65 -33.30 -4.19
CA VAL A 634 -11.04 -31.94 -4.61
C VAL A 634 -10.00 -30.92 -4.15
N SER A 635 -9.52 -31.04 -2.91
CA SER A 635 -8.50 -30.14 -2.38
C SER A 635 -7.19 -30.18 -3.17
N TRP A 636 -6.71 -31.37 -3.56
CA TRP A 636 -5.54 -31.50 -4.42
C TRP A 636 -5.81 -31.07 -5.86
N ALA A 637 -7.01 -31.27 -6.39
CA ALA A 637 -7.38 -30.77 -7.72
C ALA A 637 -7.34 -29.24 -7.79
N LEU A 638 -7.82 -28.55 -6.74
CA LEU A 638 -7.70 -27.09 -6.62
C LEU A 638 -6.25 -26.63 -6.49
N TYR A 639 -5.42 -27.35 -5.72
CA TYR A 639 -3.99 -27.07 -5.61
C TYR A 639 -3.28 -27.18 -6.97
N VAL A 640 -3.52 -28.28 -7.70
CA VAL A 640 -2.94 -28.48 -9.04
C VAL A 640 -3.47 -27.45 -10.03
N PHE A 641 -4.77 -27.12 -9.97
CA PHE A 641 -5.35 -26.09 -10.83
C PHE A 641 -4.65 -24.73 -10.63
N GLN A 642 -4.43 -24.31 -9.38
CA GLN A 642 -3.71 -23.07 -9.08
C GLN A 642 -2.25 -23.13 -9.55
N ALA A 643 -1.57 -24.26 -9.34
CA ALA A 643 -0.19 -24.44 -9.80
C ALA A 643 -0.05 -24.34 -11.33
N LEU A 644 -1.09 -24.74 -12.07
CA LEU A 644 -1.16 -24.62 -13.54
C LEU A 644 -1.67 -23.24 -14.00
N ASN A 645 -2.33 -22.48 -13.13
CA ASN A 645 -2.93 -21.18 -13.43
C ASN A 645 -2.55 -20.16 -12.32
N PRO A 646 -1.27 -19.77 -12.20
CA PRO A 646 -0.78 -18.96 -11.08
C PRO A 646 -1.46 -17.58 -10.97
N ASP A 647 -1.88 -17.03 -12.11
CA ASP A 647 -2.56 -15.73 -12.18
C ASP A 647 -4.03 -15.78 -11.78
N PHE A 648 -4.62 -16.97 -11.64
CA PHE A 648 -6.01 -17.10 -11.25
C PHE A 648 -6.20 -16.76 -9.78
N ARG A 649 -6.88 -15.65 -9.48
CA ARG A 649 -7.18 -15.20 -8.11
C ARG A 649 -8.70 -15.08 -7.96
N PRO A 650 -9.37 -15.98 -7.20
CA PRO A 650 -10.83 -15.98 -7.08
C PRO A 650 -11.38 -14.80 -6.27
N LEU A 651 -10.52 -14.11 -5.51
CA LEU A 651 -10.86 -12.98 -4.65
C LEU A 651 -9.82 -11.87 -4.83
N ASN A 652 -10.26 -10.62 -4.73
CA ASN A 652 -9.36 -9.44 -4.74
C ASN A 652 -8.84 -9.09 -3.33
N SER A 653 -9.21 -9.88 -2.32
CA SER A 653 -8.78 -9.66 -0.94
C SER A 653 -7.26 -9.67 -0.81
N GLN A 654 -6.73 -8.83 0.07
CA GLN A 654 -5.30 -8.61 0.25
C GLN A 654 -4.51 -9.89 0.54
N PHE A 655 -5.10 -10.83 1.28
CA PHE A 655 -4.46 -12.10 1.61
C PHE A 655 -4.19 -12.98 0.40
N GLU A 656 -4.96 -12.82 -0.69
CA GLU A 656 -4.93 -13.77 -1.80
C GLU A 656 -3.57 -13.76 -2.49
N ALA A 657 -2.85 -12.63 -2.50
CA ALA A 657 -1.53 -12.50 -3.10
C ALA A 657 -0.50 -13.44 -2.46
N VAL A 658 -0.31 -13.32 -1.13
CA VAL A 658 0.65 -14.10 -0.32
C VAL A 658 0.12 -15.50 0.03
N PHE A 659 -1.20 -15.61 0.21
CA PHE A 659 -1.86 -16.83 0.67
C PHE A 659 -2.96 -17.29 -0.29
N PRO A 660 -2.63 -17.64 -1.56
CA PRO A 660 -3.63 -18.07 -2.54
C PRO A 660 -4.56 -19.14 -1.99
N LEU A 661 -5.87 -18.87 -2.02
CA LEU A 661 -6.87 -19.67 -1.34
C LEU A 661 -6.86 -21.13 -1.81
N LEU A 662 -6.73 -21.34 -3.12
CA LEU A 662 -6.76 -22.66 -3.73
C LEU A 662 -5.54 -23.53 -3.38
N THR A 663 -4.38 -22.90 -3.19
CA THR A 663 -3.15 -23.56 -2.73
C THR A 663 -3.23 -23.85 -1.23
N TRP A 664 -3.52 -22.84 -0.41
CA TRP A 664 -3.42 -22.93 1.05
C TRP A 664 -4.52 -23.76 1.71
N GLN A 665 -5.69 -23.90 1.06
CA GLN A 665 -6.74 -24.77 1.57
C GLN A 665 -6.30 -26.24 1.70
N VAL A 666 -5.29 -26.71 0.93
CA VAL A 666 -4.78 -28.09 1.02
C VAL A 666 -4.23 -28.41 2.41
N VAL A 667 -3.50 -27.48 3.01
CA VAL A 667 -2.91 -27.66 4.35
C VAL A 667 -4.01 -27.71 5.40
N PHE A 668 -5.04 -26.87 5.25
CA PHE A 668 -6.17 -26.80 6.18
C PHE A 668 -7.06 -28.05 6.11
N THR A 669 -7.39 -28.54 4.90
CA THR A 669 -8.21 -29.74 4.69
C THR A 669 -7.51 -30.99 5.19
N HIS A 670 -6.20 -31.14 4.98
CA HIS A 670 -5.40 -32.20 5.58
C HIS A 670 -5.42 -32.10 7.10
N GLY A 671 -5.24 -30.90 7.65
CA GLY A 671 -5.41 -30.64 9.09
C GLY A 671 -6.77 -31.16 9.60
N LEU A 672 -7.88 -30.78 8.96
CA LEU A 672 -9.23 -31.21 9.33
C LEU A 672 -9.40 -32.73 9.34
N VAL A 673 -8.97 -33.41 8.27
CA VAL A 673 -9.09 -34.88 8.13
C VAL A 673 -8.23 -35.59 9.17
N LEU A 674 -6.97 -35.18 9.32
CA LEU A 674 -6.05 -35.75 10.32
C LEU A 674 -6.55 -35.50 11.74
N GLY A 675 -7.13 -34.33 12.01
CA GLY A 675 -7.74 -34.00 13.29
C GLY A 675 -8.94 -34.89 13.61
N TYR A 676 -9.83 -35.12 12.64
CA TYR A 676 -11.01 -35.96 12.78
C TYR A 676 -10.63 -37.43 13.05
N TYR A 677 -9.66 -37.97 12.30
CA TYR A 677 -9.19 -39.35 12.41
C TYR A 677 -7.95 -39.53 13.30
N ARG A 678 -7.64 -38.53 14.14
CA ARG A 678 -6.39 -38.48 14.92
C ARG A 678 -6.08 -39.77 15.66
N ARG A 679 -7.08 -40.37 16.33
CA ARG A 679 -6.88 -41.59 17.14
C ARG A 679 -6.50 -42.79 16.28
N GLN A 680 -7.19 -42.96 15.14
CA GLN A 680 -6.95 -44.04 14.19
C GLN A 680 -5.56 -43.89 13.58
N ILE A 681 -5.20 -42.66 13.18
CA ILE A 681 -3.90 -42.35 12.58
C ILE A 681 -2.78 -42.57 13.59
N ILE A 682 -2.87 -42.03 14.81
CA ILE A 682 -1.85 -42.26 15.85
C ILE A 682 -1.73 -43.76 16.15
N GLY A 683 -2.85 -44.49 16.25
CA GLY A 683 -2.83 -45.93 16.44
C GLY A 683 -2.07 -46.67 15.33
N ALA A 684 -2.32 -46.31 14.07
CA ALA A 684 -1.63 -46.87 12.92
C ALA A 684 -0.13 -46.53 12.90
N LEU A 685 0.22 -45.26 13.09
CA LEU A 685 1.61 -44.76 13.05
C LEU A 685 2.45 -45.25 14.23
N THR A 686 1.85 -45.49 15.41
CA THR A 686 2.57 -45.93 16.61
C THR A 686 2.62 -47.46 16.78
N GLY A 687 1.95 -48.21 15.89
CA GLY A 687 2.05 -49.67 15.79
C GLY A 687 3.46 -50.16 15.42
N ARG A 688 3.70 -51.48 15.44
CA ARG A 688 5.01 -52.06 15.10
C ARG A 688 5.42 -51.72 13.66
N LEU A 689 4.53 -51.99 12.71
CA LEU A 689 4.74 -51.67 11.29
C LEU A 689 4.82 -50.15 11.08
N GLY A 690 3.92 -49.38 11.70
CA GLY A 690 3.90 -47.92 11.60
C GLY A 690 5.22 -47.27 12.04
N LYS A 691 5.79 -47.69 13.18
CA LYS A 691 7.09 -47.18 13.65
C LYS A 691 8.23 -47.45 12.67
N VAL A 692 8.24 -48.63 12.04
CA VAL A 692 9.25 -48.98 11.04
C VAL A 692 9.07 -48.10 9.80
N LEU A 693 7.84 -48.01 9.27
CA LEU A 693 7.56 -47.21 8.07
C LEU A 693 7.83 -45.72 8.29
N VAL A 694 7.43 -45.15 9.44
CA VAL A 694 7.73 -43.76 9.79
C VAL A 694 9.22 -43.55 9.97
N GLY A 695 9.93 -44.49 10.60
CA GLY A 695 11.38 -44.45 10.73
C GLY A 695 12.10 -44.44 9.38
N ILE A 696 11.66 -45.30 8.46
CA ILE A 696 12.16 -45.33 7.07
C ILE A 696 11.81 -44.03 6.35
N GLY A 697 10.60 -43.49 6.51
CA GLY A 697 10.19 -42.23 5.87
C GLY A 697 10.99 -41.03 6.36
N VAL A 698 11.07 -40.82 7.67
CA VAL A 698 11.81 -39.72 8.31
C VAL A 698 13.32 -39.83 8.02
N GLY A 699 13.88 -41.04 8.21
CA GLY A 699 15.30 -41.28 7.97
C GLY A 699 15.67 -41.22 6.48
N GLY A 700 14.83 -41.78 5.62
CA GLY A 700 15.01 -41.78 4.17
C GLY A 700 14.91 -40.38 3.57
N TYR A 701 13.96 -39.57 4.03
CA TYR A 701 13.85 -38.16 3.63
C TYR A 701 15.10 -37.36 4.01
N ALA A 702 15.55 -37.44 5.26
CA ALA A 702 16.77 -36.74 5.69
C ALA A 702 18.02 -37.26 4.95
N ALA A 703 18.13 -38.57 4.74
CA ALA A 703 19.23 -39.16 3.99
C ALA A 703 19.25 -38.72 2.52
N PHE A 704 18.07 -38.61 1.90
CA PHE A 704 17.91 -38.11 0.54
C PHE A 704 18.37 -36.65 0.42
N LEU A 705 17.92 -35.77 1.32
CA LEU A 705 18.33 -34.37 1.34
C LEU A 705 19.85 -34.22 1.52
N VAL A 706 20.44 -35.00 2.44
CA VAL A 706 21.90 -35.01 2.63
C VAL A 706 22.64 -35.55 1.41
N TYR A 707 22.11 -36.59 0.75
CA TYR A 707 22.74 -37.17 -0.42
C TYR A 707 22.83 -36.16 -1.57
N VAL A 708 21.73 -35.44 -1.83
CA VAL A 708 21.67 -34.41 -2.88
C VAL A 708 22.50 -33.18 -2.49
N TRP A 709 22.47 -32.75 -1.23
CA TRP A 709 23.33 -31.68 -0.71
C TRP A 709 24.83 -32.00 -0.84
N ALA A 710 25.23 -33.21 -0.43
CA ALA A 710 26.62 -33.67 -0.49
C ALA A 710 27.10 -33.79 -1.94
N ALA A 711 26.23 -34.27 -2.83
CA ALA A 711 26.50 -34.33 -4.26
C ALA A 711 26.81 -32.96 -4.85
N ASN A 712 26.00 -31.95 -4.53
CA ASN A 712 26.21 -30.57 -4.95
C ASN A 712 27.53 -29.99 -4.42
N HIS A 713 27.81 -30.16 -3.12
CA HIS A 713 28.99 -29.59 -2.47
C HIS A 713 30.30 -30.30 -2.81
N ALA A 714 30.26 -31.62 -3.04
CA ALA A 714 31.44 -32.41 -3.38
C ALA A 714 31.63 -32.60 -4.89
N GLY A 715 30.72 -32.08 -5.72
CA GLY A 715 30.84 -32.07 -7.19
C GLY A 715 30.63 -33.44 -7.84
N PHE A 716 29.78 -34.31 -7.29
CA PHE A 716 29.42 -35.61 -7.89
C PHE A 716 27.94 -35.69 -8.25
N THR A 717 27.56 -36.59 -9.16
CA THR A 717 26.15 -36.79 -9.55
C THR A 717 25.42 -37.72 -8.58
N PRO A 718 24.28 -37.30 -8.00
CA PRO A 718 23.52 -38.13 -7.05
C PRO A 718 22.65 -39.20 -7.76
N VAL A 719 23.25 -40.20 -8.39
CA VAL A 719 22.52 -41.28 -9.10
C VAL A 719 21.48 -41.96 -8.18
N PRO A 720 20.21 -42.12 -8.60
CA PRO A 720 19.65 -41.98 -9.96
C PRO A 720 19.16 -40.57 -10.34
N PHE A 721 19.41 -39.56 -9.51
CA PHE A 721 18.97 -38.17 -9.73
C PHE A 721 19.98 -37.37 -10.57
N PRO A 722 19.54 -36.31 -11.28
CA PRO A 722 20.43 -35.44 -12.05
C PRO A 722 21.39 -34.66 -11.15
N ALA A 723 22.49 -34.16 -11.73
CA ALA A 723 23.48 -33.35 -11.00
C ALA A 723 22.87 -32.04 -10.46
N SER A 724 21.90 -31.46 -11.18
CA SER A 724 21.17 -30.24 -10.80
C SER A 724 20.13 -30.45 -9.71
N MET A 725 19.91 -31.69 -9.24
CA MET A 725 18.80 -32.02 -8.34
C MET A 725 18.73 -31.13 -7.09
N TYR A 726 19.86 -30.66 -6.56
CA TYR A 726 19.88 -29.79 -5.39
C TYR A 726 19.24 -28.42 -5.66
N GLU A 727 19.66 -27.78 -6.75
CA GLU A 727 19.16 -26.48 -7.17
C GLU A 727 17.71 -26.57 -7.67
N ASP A 728 17.41 -27.60 -8.46
CA ASP A 728 16.05 -27.88 -8.96
C ASP A 728 15.09 -28.08 -7.79
N LEU A 729 15.51 -28.82 -6.77
CA LEU A 729 14.69 -29.09 -5.60
C LEU A 729 14.42 -27.80 -4.80
N TYR A 730 15.41 -26.94 -4.62
CA TYR A 730 15.20 -25.64 -3.99
C TYR A 730 14.22 -24.77 -4.80
N ASN A 731 14.45 -24.62 -6.10
CA ASN A 731 13.68 -23.73 -6.97
C ASN A 731 12.23 -24.20 -7.21
N THR A 732 11.98 -25.51 -7.21
CA THR A 732 10.66 -26.06 -7.55
C THR A 732 9.86 -26.59 -6.36
N ALA A 733 10.51 -26.83 -5.22
CA ALA A 733 9.88 -27.49 -4.08
C ALA A 733 9.96 -26.73 -2.74
N TYR A 734 10.96 -25.85 -2.56
CA TYR A 734 11.27 -25.23 -1.25
C TYR A 734 11.40 -23.70 -1.27
N GLN A 735 11.05 -23.01 -2.36
CA GLN A 735 11.03 -21.55 -2.33
C GLN A 735 10.08 -21.04 -1.23
N ARG A 736 10.52 -20.05 -0.45
CA ARG A 736 9.79 -19.62 0.76
C ARG A 736 8.57 -18.76 0.47
N VAL A 737 8.53 -18.16 -0.71
CA VAL A 737 7.44 -17.31 -1.19
C VAL A 737 6.19 -18.17 -1.42
N ASP A 738 6.32 -19.24 -2.21
CA ASP A 738 5.19 -20.10 -2.58
C ASP A 738 5.03 -21.37 -1.72
N LEU A 739 3.79 -21.81 -1.53
CA LEU A 739 3.47 -23.11 -0.90
C LEU A 739 3.66 -24.28 -1.89
N GLN A 740 4.91 -24.53 -2.25
CA GLN A 740 5.33 -25.59 -3.17
C GLN A 740 5.23 -26.99 -2.52
N TRP A 741 5.30 -28.03 -3.34
CA TRP A 741 5.04 -29.41 -2.93
C TRP A 741 6.04 -29.94 -1.89
N GLY A 742 7.32 -29.52 -1.95
CA GLY A 742 8.35 -29.93 -1.00
C GLY A 742 8.05 -29.43 0.41
N ARG A 743 7.51 -28.22 0.53
CA ARG A 743 7.05 -27.66 1.80
C ARG A 743 5.89 -28.42 2.41
N LEU A 744 4.98 -28.98 1.59
CA LEU A 744 3.93 -29.87 2.07
C LEU A 744 4.51 -31.16 2.70
N VAL A 745 5.61 -31.68 2.13
CA VAL A 745 6.37 -32.80 2.70
C VAL A 745 7.02 -32.38 4.02
N ASP A 746 7.59 -31.18 4.10
CA ASP A 746 8.17 -30.66 5.35
C ASP A 746 7.12 -30.48 6.45
N ILE A 747 5.91 -29.99 6.15
CA ILE A 747 4.82 -29.91 7.13
C ILE A 747 4.53 -31.29 7.72
N ALA A 748 4.44 -32.33 6.87
CA ALA A 748 4.20 -33.69 7.32
C ALA A 748 5.37 -34.23 8.16
N PHE A 749 6.61 -34.06 7.68
CA PHE A 749 7.84 -34.43 8.38
C PHE A 749 7.91 -33.78 9.77
N PHE A 750 7.75 -32.46 9.82
CA PHE A 750 7.83 -31.67 11.03
C PHE A 750 6.70 -32.01 12.00
N ALA A 751 5.47 -32.21 11.52
CA ALA A 751 4.35 -32.60 12.38
C ALA A 751 4.60 -33.96 13.05
N ILE A 752 5.10 -34.94 12.31
CA ILE A 752 5.43 -36.29 12.83
C ILE A 752 6.57 -36.21 13.85
N VAL A 753 7.67 -35.55 13.48
CA VAL A 753 8.85 -35.45 14.35
C VAL A 753 8.51 -34.68 15.62
N SER A 754 7.85 -33.53 15.50
CA SER A 754 7.46 -32.71 16.65
C SER A 754 6.49 -33.44 17.57
N TYR A 755 5.53 -34.19 17.00
CA TYR A 755 4.65 -35.05 17.80
C TYR A 755 5.46 -36.09 18.58
N ALA A 756 6.40 -36.80 17.95
CA ALA A 756 7.23 -37.81 18.61
C ALA A 756 8.11 -37.21 19.73
N ILE A 757 8.79 -36.09 19.44
CA ILE A 757 9.64 -35.38 20.40
C ILE A 757 8.82 -34.92 21.60
N LEU A 758 7.71 -34.21 21.37
CA LEU A 758 6.86 -33.71 22.46
C LEU A 758 6.18 -34.83 23.24
N THR A 759 5.99 -36.00 22.63
CA THR A 759 5.45 -37.18 23.32
C THR A 759 6.47 -37.81 24.26
N VAL A 760 7.75 -37.87 23.87
CA VAL A 760 8.80 -38.54 24.65
C VAL A 760 9.45 -37.61 25.67
N PHE A 761 9.76 -36.38 25.27
CA PHE A 761 10.49 -35.39 26.06
C PHE A 761 9.56 -34.36 26.73
N TRP A 762 8.29 -34.70 26.96
CA TRP A 762 7.29 -33.76 27.47
C TRP A 762 7.70 -33.07 28.76
N LYS A 763 8.01 -33.84 29.82
CA LYS A 763 8.30 -33.25 31.15
C LYS A 763 9.47 -32.26 31.14
N PRO A 764 10.64 -32.56 30.55
CA PRO A 764 11.73 -31.58 30.51
C PRO A 764 11.38 -30.35 29.67
N ILE A 765 10.73 -30.52 28.52
CA ILE A 765 10.32 -29.40 27.66
C ILE A 765 9.30 -28.51 28.37
N SER A 766 8.23 -29.11 28.90
CA SER A 766 7.18 -28.39 29.62
C SER A 766 7.73 -27.66 30.85
N ALA A 767 8.71 -28.22 31.56
CA ALA A 767 9.35 -27.56 32.70
C ALA A 767 10.23 -26.37 32.29
N ALA A 768 10.91 -26.46 31.14
CA ALA A 768 11.82 -25.42 30.67
C ALA A 768 11.08 -24.22 30.05
N ILE A 769 10.14 -24.49 29.14
CA ILE A 769 9.52 -23.45 28.29
C ILE A 769 7.99 -23.45 28.34
N GLY A 770 7.37 -24.46 28.95
CA GLY A 770 5.91 -24.59 28.99
C GLY A 770 5.21 -23.45 29.72
N TRP A 771 5.85 -22.81 30.70
CA TRP A 771 5.30 -21.66 31.41
C TRP A 771 5.08 -20.43 30.52
N LEU A 772 5.83 -20.34 29.41
CA LEU A 772 5.78 -19.24 28.45
C LEU A 772 4.93 -19.62 27.23
N TRP A 773 5.27 -20.71 26.56
CA TRP A 773 4.68 -21.08 25.25
C TRP A 773 3.26 -21.61 25.36
N ILE A 774 2.92 -22.39 26.41
CA ILE A 774 1.57 -22.96 26.54
C ILE A 774 0.54 -21.84 26.71
N PRO A 775 0.66 -20.89 27.66
CA PRO A 775 -0.32 -19.81 27.78
C PRO A 775 -0.47 -18.99 26.51
N ILE A 776 0.65 -18.65 25.86
CA ILE A 776 0.67 -17.89 24.60
C ILE A 776 -0.07 -18.66 23.50
N GLY A 777 0.22 -19.95 23.31
CA GLY A 777 -0.45 -20.77 22.30
C GLY A 777 -1.93 -21.02 22.58
N GLN A 778 -2.34 -21.02 23.85
CA GLN A 778 -3.76 -21.07 24.23
C GLN A 778 -4.54 -19.81 23.86
N ALA A 779 -3.84 -18.70 23.66
CA ALA A 779 -4.35 -17.39 23.28
C ALA A 779 -3.68 -16.87 21.99
N SER A 780 -3.34 -17.77 21.06
CA SER A 780 -2.54 -17.40 19.89
C SER A 780 -3.21 -16.32 19.02
N LEU A 781 -4.54 -16.33 18.89
CA LEU A 781 -5.23 -15.32 18.07
C LEU A 781 -5.17 -13.95 18.75
N TYR A 782 -5.21 -13.93 20.08
CA TYR A 782 -5.05 -12.70 20.86
C TYR A 782 -3.65 -12.10 20.66
N VAL A 783 -2.61 -12.92 20.76
CA VAL A 783 -1.22 -12.47 20.56
C VAL A 783 -0.99 -12.01 19.12
N PHE A 784 -1.58 -12.72 18.15
CA PHE A 784 -1.55 -12.33 16.75
C PHE A 784 -2.17 -10.95 16.51
N VAL A 785 -3.31 -10.64 17.13
CA VAL A 785 -3.91 -9.28 17.03
C VAL A 785 -3.00 -8.22 17.65
N TRP A 786 -2.39 -8.50 18.79
CA TRP A 786 -1.52 -7.53 19.48
C TRP A 786 -0.21 -7.24 18.75
N GLN A 787 0.29 -8.18 17.95
CA GLN A 787 1.54 -8.00 17.21
C GLN A 787 1.50 -6.79 16.27
N VAL A 788 0.33 -6.49 15.67
CA VAL A 788 0.14 -5.33 14.78
C VAL A 788 0.41 -4.04 15.54
N PHE A 789 -0.09 -3.94 16.77
CA PHE A 789 0.13 -2.77 17.63
C PHE A 789 1.55 -2.72 18.19
N PHE A 790 2.19 -3.86 18.42
CA PHE A 790 3.61 -3.90 18.78
C PHE A 790 4.49 -3.41 17.62
N ALA A 791 4.25 -3.87 16.40
CA ALA A 791 4.96 -3.40 15.21
C ALA A 791 4.79 -1.88 15.03
N LEU A 792 3.56 -1.37 15.13
CA LEU A 792 3.29 0.07 15.07
C LEU A 792 4.02 0.85 16.17
N ALA A 793 3.98 0.37 17.41
CA ALA A 793 4.63 1.04 18.54
C ALA A 793 6.15 1.14 18.34
N ILE A 794 6.79 0.08 17.86
CA ILE A 794 8.22 0.06 17.56
C ILE A 794 8.57 0.98 16.39
N ALA A 795 7.81 0.89 15.29
CA ALA A 795 8.03 1.72 14.10
C ALA A 795 7.79 3.23 14.33
N SER A 796 7.05 3.58 15.39
CA SER A 796 6.77 4.96 15.77
C SER A 796 7.85 5.61 16.65
N ILE A 797 8.86 4.86 17.10
CA ILE A 797 9.96 5.41 17.92
C ILE A 797 11.09 5.91 17.00
N PRO A 798 11.31 7.22 16.89
CA PRO A 798 12.35 7.77 16.02
C PRO A 798 13.75 7.63 16.64
N GLY A 799 14.77 7.59 15.78
CA GLY A 799 16.18 7.72 16.20
C GLY A 799 16.80 6.47 16.86
N VAL A 800 16.09 5.34 16.86
CA VAL A 800 16.63 4.06 17.35
C VAL A 800 17.21 3.27 16.17
N ASP A 801 18.46 2.81 16.33
CA ASP A 801 19.08 1.87 15.41
C ASP A 801 18.50 0.47 15.62
N TRP A 802 17.40 0.19 14.92
CA TRP A 802 16.75 -1.12 14.92
C TRP A 802 17.57 -2.22 14.24
N GLY A 803 18.68 -1.89 13.57
CA GLY A 803 19.64 -2.85 13.04
C GLY A 803 20.60 -3.40 14.11
N ASN A 804 20.70 -2.73 15.26
CA ASN A 804 21.57 -3.16 16.35
C ASN A 804 21.06 -4.44 17.02
N GLY A 805 21.83 -5.52 16.89
CA GLY A 805 21.44 -6.84 17.39
C GLY A 805 21.14 -6.93 18.90
N TRP A 806 21.75 -6.08 19.73
CA TRP A 806 21.47 -6.04 21.17
C TRP A 806 20.17 -5.29 21.48
N ILE A 807 19.89 -4.21 20.74
CA ILE A 807 18.63 -3.48 20.85
C ILE A 807 17.48 -4.38 20.41
N GLY A 808 17.63 -5.09 19.28
CA GLY A 808 16.63 -6.06 18.84
C GLY A 808 16.43 -7.19 19.83
N PHE A 809 17.51 -7.78 20.36
CA PHE A 809 17.42 -8.82 21.40
C PHE A 809 16.63 -8.36 22.63
N ALA A 810 16.96 -7.18 23.16
CA ALA A 810 16.27 -6.62 24.32
C ALA A 810 14.79 -6.33 24.02
N THR A 811 14.51 -5.74 22.86
CA THR A 811 13.17 -5.36 22.42
C THR A 811 12.27 -6.58 22.21
N HIS A 812 12.71 -7.58 21.44
CA HIS A 812 11.94 -8.83 21.29
C HIS A 812 11.74 -9.53 22.62
N THR A 813 12.76 -9.60 23.49
CA THR A 813 12.60 -10.20 24.83
C THR A 813 11.50 -9.50 25.61
N LEU A 814 11.51 -8.16 25.61
CA LEU A 814 10.51 -7.35 26.27
C LEU A 814 9.11 -7.60 25.71
N LEU A 815 8.96 -7.64 24.38
CA LEU A 815 7.68 -7.88 23.71
C LEU A 815 7.13 -9.28 23.98
N ILE A 816 7.98 -10.31 23.99
CA ILE A 816 7.59 -11.68 24.32
C ILE A 816 7.10 -11.77 25.78
N LEU A 817 7.82 -11.14 26.71
CA LEU A 817 7.43 -11.10 28.13
C LEU A 817 6.16 -10.27 28.34
N LEU A 818 5.99 -9.18 27.60
CA LEU A 818 4.79 -8.36 27.61
C LEU A 818 3.57 -9.15 27.12
N ALA A 819 3.67 -9.82 25.97
CA ALA A 819 2.62 -10.67 25.43
C ALA A 819 2.24 -11.78 26.44
N TRP A 820 3.23 -12.44 27.05
CA TRP A 820 3.00 -13.42 28.10
C TRP A 820 2.28 -12.82 29.31
N TYR A 821 2.72 -11.65 29.78
CA TYR A 821 2.12 -10.97 30.92
C TYR A 821 0.67 -10.58 30.65
N MET A 822 0.39 -10.02 29.47
CA MET A 822 -0.97 -9.65 29.02
C MET A 822 -1.89 -10.87 28.96
N VAL A 823 -1.41 -12.00 28.44
CA VAL A 823 -2.14 -13.27 28.42
C VAL A 823 -2.42 -13.78 29.83
N ARG A 824 -1.43 -13.73 30.73
CA ARG A 824 -1.56 -14.17 32.13
C ARG A 824 -2.58 -13.31 32.89
N LYS A 825 -2.58 -12.00 32.64
CA LYS A 825 -3.51 -11.03 33.22
C LYS A 825 -4.86 -10.97 32.50
N ARG A 826 -5.04 -11.73 31.42
CA ARG A 826 -6.27 -11.76 30.59
C ARG A 826 -6.69 -10.37 30.11
N PHE A 827 -5.70 -9.52 29.81
CA PHE A 827 -5.92 -8.14 29.40
C PHE A 827 -6.79 -8.11 28.13
N LEU A 828 -7.93 -7.43 28.15
CA LEU A 828 -8.89 -7.34 27.04
C LEU A 828 -9.42 -8.68 26.46
N PHE A 829 -9.39 -9.78 27.21
CA PHE A 829 -9.95 -11.07 26.76
C PHE A 829 -11.47 -11.06 26.56
N SER A 830 -12.17 -10.04 27.07
CA SER A 830 -13.60 -9.82 26.82
C SER A 830 -13.87 -9.32 25.39
N VAL A 831 -12.91 -8.62 24.79
CA VAL A 831 -13.06 -7.96 23.48
C VAL A 831 -12.37 -8.80 22.39
N ILE A 832 -11.11 -9.17 22.60
CA ILE A 832 -10.28 -9.85 21.61
C ILE A 832 -10.44 -11.38 21.75
N PRO A 833 -10.70 -12.12 20.66
CA PRO A 833 -10.77 -13.59 20.70
C PRO A 833 -9.42 -14.25 21.01
N ARG A 834 -9.47 -15.49 21.52
CA ARG A 834 -8.30 -16.28 21.93
C ARG A 834 -7.92 -17.35 20.91
#